data_AF-A0A936F705-F1
#
_entry.id   AF-A0A936F705-F1
#
_cell.length_a   1.000
_cell.length_b   1.000
_cell.length_c   1.000
_cell.angle_alpha   90.00
_cell.angle_beta   90.00
_cell.angle_gamma   90.00
#
_symmetry.space_group_name_H-M   'P 1'
#
loop_
_entity.id
_entity.type
_entity.pdbx_description
1 polymer ?
#
loop_
_entity_poly.entity_id
_entity_poly.type
_entity_poly.pdbx_seq_one_letter_code
_entity_poly.pdbx_strand_id
1 'polypeptide(L)'
;MTLGFRAAGMIVMLALLILGLRPALADLRSAPTWYDSNAVTTTPDWHYRVPINVPAGATVNSTVKVDVDFTSLLSTMGVSGTFDVNSPRVVRSTGALSTIQQFTDTVYAGATDAAGNARGEVRFILQDAGAVTYYLYFDITQNGSKPANPQTPINGNFEFGATGTATPTGWASSSKVNAAFDTQIVNGSNVAVNSDGSPINNNFNTNGSPNTGLQSYLIGARTNNEPVNNKNATQLNKTITVPATTPGNLTVRWKIQGYDSDVNGGVSGFDHFKVSIITGGGVVTQIIGPAAANYVTRPFTSAYGTSQITATTYGYGAYNSWDMGTDTIHDLGMTVPYTGEPWWTYSHSLAAFAGQTVTIRIETGHVTLYRSWALVDDIEWSVVNATLGTPQAFGINITLPAAGGTYVPGQAVSTTVQVNANPTAAVDPMTVAFFTPAGVAIGGTFKLFNDGTHGDATAGDAIWSNNNSVPADPAPTVPLSATNGNNYILRAYGKDGSSSTIGAQNGLIRGPGAGAAAETQANFWNIDEILFNVQTAAITLTKTNTIISDPVNGTTNPKYIPGARLRYCILASNTGPLAASTLVMTDTLPVTTTFVTGTIRSGTSCAGAATVEDDNNAGADESDPVGASYSAGTIIAILSSLASATGMAVTFEATVN
;
A
#
# COMPACT_ATOMS: atom_id res chain seq x y z
N MET A 1 45.42 25.34 -44.01
CA MET A 1 45.55 24.87 -42.62
C MET A 1 44.17 24.96 -41.98
N THR A 2 43.27 24.06 -42.37
CA THR A 2 41.84 24.14 -42.06
C THR A 2 41.24 22.76 -42.31
N LEU A 3 41.36 21.87 -41.32
CA LEU A 3 40.50 20.69 -41.18
C LEU A 3 40.78 20.10 -39.78
N GLY A 4 39.75 20.01 -38.94
CA GLY A 4 39.83 19.35 -37.64
C GLY A 4 39.36 20.27 -36.52
N PHE A 5 38.07 20.24 -36.21
CA PHE A 5 37.47 20.51 -34.89
C PHE A 5 35.92 20.59 -35.01
N ARG A 6 35.26 19.61 -35.65
CA ARG A 6 33.79 19.49 -35.63
C ARG A 6 33.26 18.05 -35.63
N ALA A 7 33.97 17.13 -34.98
CA ALA A 7 33.51 15.73 -34.83
C ALA A 7 33.50 15.20 -33.38
N ALA A 8 33.98 15.96 -32.39
CA ALA A 8 34.03 15.51 -31.00
C ALA A 8 32.80 15.89 -30.16
N GLY A 9 31.96 16.83 -30.61
CA GLY A 9 30.82 17.34 -29.84
C GLY A 9 29.51 16.56 -30.02
N MET A 10 29.38 15.71 -31.05
CA MET A 10 28.12 15.03 -31.38
C MET A 10 28.05 13.57 -30.90
N ILE A 11 29.17 13.00 -30.43
CA ILE A 11 29.23 11.63 -29.92
C ILE A 11 28.96 11.57 -28.40
N VAL A 12 29.17 12.68 -27.68
CA VAL A 12 28.92 12.73 -26.23
C VAL A 12 27.44 12.97 -25.89
N MET A 13 26.65 13.56 -26.80
CA MET A 13 25.21 13.81 -26.58
C MET A 13 24.30 12.63 -26.95
N LEU A 14 24.79 11.66 -27.74
CA LEU A 14 24.03 10.44 -28.08
C LEU A 14 24.33 9.28 -27.11
N ALA A 15 25.48 9.30 -26.43
CA ALA A 15 25.83 8.35 -25.38
C ALA A 15 25.08 8.58 -24.06
N LEU A 16 24.44 9.74 -23.87
CA LEU A 16 23.65 10.06 -22.68
C LEU A 16 22.15 9.75 -22.82
N LEU A 17 21.70 9.27 -24.00
CA LEU A 17 20.30 8.93 -24.27
C LEU A 17 20.02 7.42 -24.38
N ILE A 18 21.00 6.57 -24.02
CA ILE A 18 20.85 5.10 -23.89
C ILE A 18 21.48 4.59 -22.58
N LEU A 19 21.50 5.43 -21.54
CA LEU A 19 21.22 4.86 -20.22
C LEU A 19 19.72 4.58 -20.27
N GLY A 20 19.35 3.33 -20.53
CA GLY A 20 18.00 2.89 -20.25
C GLY A 20 17.70 3.33 -18.83
N LEU A 21 16.88 4.36 -18.69
CA LEU A 21 16.30 4.76 -17.42
C LEU A 21 15.57 3.52 -16.95
N ARG A 22 16.25 2.71 -16.12
CA ARG A 22 15.58 1.63 -15.41
C ARG A 22 14.48 2.34 -14.64
N PRO A 23 13.20 1.96 -14.79
CA PRO A 23 12.18 2.48 -13.89
C PRO A 23 12.70 2.27 -12.47
N ALA A 24 12.58 3.31 -11.63
CA ALA A 24 13.02 3.25 -10.23
C ALA A 24 12.53 1.93 -9.64
N LEU A 25 13.49 1.08 -9.26
CA LEU A 25 13.24 -0.26 -8.75
C LEU A 25 12.28 -0.12 -7.56
N ALA A 26 11.23 -0.94 -7.50
CA ALA A 26 10.47 -1.09 -6.28
C ALA A 26 11.39 -1.76 -5.25
N ASP A 27 12.13 -0.91 -4.54
CA ASP A 27 12.88 -1.20 -3.33
C ASP A 27 12.03 -0.70 -2.15
N LEU A 28 12.31 -1.19 -0.95
CA LEU A 28 11.57 -0.88 0.28
C LEU A 28 11.19 0.61 0.36
N ARG A 29 9.98 0.90 0.85
CA ARG A 29 9.50 2.27 1.03
C ARG A 29 10.22 2.93 2.20
N SER A 30 11.41 3.44 1.92
CA SER A 30 12.29 4.09 2.90
C SER A 30 11.90 5.53 3.22
N ALA A 31 11.09 6.19 2.38
CA ALA A 31 10.66 7.56 2.60
C ALA A 31 9.21 7.84 2.11
N PRO A 32 8.29 8.28 3.00
CA PRO A 32 8.39 8.03 4.44
C PRO A 32 8.42 6.52 4.70
N THR A 33 9.06 6.14 5.80
CA THR A 33 9.06 4.77 6.32
C THR A 33 7.64 4.24 6.32
N TRP A 34 7.48 2.99 5.88
CA TRP A 34 6.20 2.31 5.90
C TRP A 34 5.62 2.32 7.31
N TYR A 35 4.33 2.63 7.42
CA TYR A 35 3.68 2.72 8.73
C TYR A 35 3.43 1.32 9.26
N ASP A 36 4.08 1.06 10.37
CA ASP A 36 3.88 -0.11 11.18
C ASP A 36 4.23 0.29 12.62
N SER A 37 3.26 0.10 13.52
CA SER A 37 3.34 0.55 14.91
C SER A 37 4.05 -0.43 15.85
N ASN A 38 4.32 -1.64 15.39
CA ASN A 38 4.60 -2.79 16.25
C ASN A 38 5.62 -3.77 15.64
N ALA A 39 6.37 -3.33 14.63
CA ALA A 39 7.29 -4.11 13.80
C ALA A 39 6.56 -4.95 12.73
N VAL A 40 7.21 -5.03 11.56
CA VAL A 40 6.63 -5.32 10.23
C VAL A 40 6.02 -6.71 10.07
N THR A 41 6.21 -7.56 11.09
CA THR A 41 5.75 -8.94 11.14
C THR A 41 5.00 -9.26 12.43
N THR A 42 4.66 -8.23 13.18
CA THR A 42 3.72 -8.30 14.30
C THR A 42 2.37 -7.80 13.81
N THR A 43 1.34 -8.63 13.93
CA THR A 43 -0.01 -8.17 13.58
C THR A 43 -0.48 -7.07 14.56
N PRO A 44 -1.14 -6.01 14.08
CA PRO A 44 -1.55 -5.74 12.70
C PRO A 44 -0.47 -5.09 11.82
N ASP A 45 -0.40 -5.48 10.54
CA ASP A 45 0.44 -4.86 9.49
C ASP A 45 -0.41 -4.23 8.39
N TRP A 46 0.01 -3.12 7.79
CA TRP A 46 -0.73 -2.47 6.70
C TRP A 46 -0.12 -2.78 5.33
N HIS A 47 -0.93 -3.20 4.37
CA HIS A 47 -0.42 -3.60 3.05
C HIS A 47 -0.60 -2.54 1.98
N TYR A 48 -1.55 -1.61 2.17
CA TYR A 48 -1.86 -0.59 1.18
C TYR A 48 -1.84 0.81 1.80
N ARG A 49 -1.46 1.78 0.96
CA ARG A 49 -1.60 3.20 1.25
C ARG A 49 -1.91 3.99 0.01
N VAL A 50 -2.49 5.17 0.18
CA VAL A 50 -2.64 6.14 -0.91
C VAL A 50 -2.16 7.52 -0.43
N PRO A 51 -1.38 8.25 -1.23
CA PRO A 51 -1.04 9.64 -0.92
C PRO A 51 -2.30 10.50 -0.79
N ILE A 52 -2.35 11.35 0.22
CA ILE A 52 -3.31 12.44 0.36
C ILE A 52 -2.55 13.73 0.04
N ASN A 53 -2.85 14.32 -1.11
CA ASN A 53 -2.24 15.55 -1.57
C ASN A 53 -2.98 16.73 -0.95
N VAL A 54 -2.38 17.33 0.07
CA VAL A 54 -2.91 18.53 0.73
C VAL A 54 -2.48 19.76 -0.10
N PRO A 55 -3.40 20.68 -0.45
CA PRO A 55 -3.07 21.90 -1.17
C PRO A 55 -1.99 22.74 -0.46
N ALA A 56 -1.05 23.31 -1.21
CA ALA A 56 0.08 24.06 -0.64
C ALA A 56 -0.32 25.31 0.17
N GLY A 57 -1.54 25.84 -0.02
CA GLY A 57 -2.10 26.94 0.76
C GLY A 57 -2.73 26.50 2.10
N ALA A 58 -2.77 25.21 2.41
CA ALA A 58 -3.28 24.70 3.67
C ALA A 58 -2.31 25.01 4.82
N THR A 59 -2.86 25.30 5.99
CA THR A 59 -2.08 25.73 7.14
C THR A 59 -2.37 24.86 8.35
N VAL A 60 -1.40 24.70 9.23
CA VAL A 60 -1.51 23.88 10.44
C VAL A 60 -2.78 24.25 11.22
N ASN A 61 -3.46 23.22 11.73
CA ASN A 61 -4.78 23.24 12.36
C ASN A 61 -5.99 23.33 11.42
N SER A 62 -5.79 23.35 10.10
CA SER A 62 -6.89 23.20 9.13
C SER A 62 -7.51 21.80 9.21
N THR A 63 -8.82 21.69 9.00
CA THR A 63 -9.47 20.38 8.81
C THR A 63 -9.29 19.95 7.37
N VAL A 64 -8.47 18.94 7.14
CA VAL A 64 -8.34 18.31 5.82
C VAL A 64 -9.48 17.31 5.64
N LYS A 65 -10.11 17.35 4.48
CA LYS A 65 -11.23 16.49 4.09
C LYS A 65 -10.94 15.83 2.74
N VAL A 66 -11.18 14.53 2.62
CA VAL A 66 -11.04 13.79 1.35
C VAL A 66 -12.02 12.62 1.31
N ASP A 67 -12.72 12.48 0.19
CA ASP A 67 -13.57 11.32 -0.08
C ASP A 67 -12.73 10.17 -0.65
N VAL A 68 -13.06 8.94 -0.27
CA VAL A 68 -12.33 7.73 -0.69
C VAL A 68 -13.30 6.64 -1.13
N ASP A 69 -12.94 5.96 -2.22
CA ASP A 69 -13.55 4.71 -2.66
C ASP A 69 -12.48 3.62 -2.64
N PHE A 70 -12.48 2.80 -1.59
CA PHE A 70 -11.46 1.77 -1.39
C PHE A 70 -11.56 0.66 -2.44
N THR A 71 -12.76 0.35 -2.93
CA THR A 71 -12.94 -0.62 -4.03
C THR A 71 -12.24 -0.13 -5.31
N SER A 72 -12.37 1.16 -5.63
CA SER A 72 -11.67 1.77 -6.77
C SER A 72 -10.15 1.77 -6.58
N LEU A 73 -9.65 2.02 -5.37
CA LEU A 73 -8.21 1.97 -5.07
C LEU A 73 -7.66 0.55 -5.23
N LEU A 74 -8.34 -0.46 -4.68
CA LEU A 74 -7.96 -1.87 -4.79
C LEU A 74 -7.98 -2.33 -6.26
N SER A 75 -9.02 -1.96 -7.02
CA SER A 75 -9.13 -2.27 -8.45
C SER A 75 -7.97 -1.69 -9.27
N THR A 76 -7.54 -0.47 -8.97
CA THR A 76 -6.37 0.16 -9.62
C THR A 76 -5.09 -0.65 -9.39
N MET A 77 -4.97 -1.27 -8.22
CA MET A 77 -3.84 -2.14 -7.86
C MET A 77 -4.04 -3.60 -8.30
N GLY A 78 -5.11 -3.93 -9.03
CA GLY A 78 -5.41 -5.29 -9.45
C GLY A 78 -5.81 -6.24 -8.30
N VAL A 79 -6.13 -5.70 -7.14
CA VAL A 79 -6.40 -6.42 -5.89
C VAL A 79 -7.90 -6.68 -5.73
N SER A 80 -8.26 -7.89 -5.34
CA SER A 80 -9.60 -8.25 -4.87
C SER A 80 -9.53 -8.84 -3.46
N GLY A 81 -10.37 -8.30 -2.57
CA GLY A 81 -10.46 -8.65 -1.17
C GLY A 81 -11.61 -7.90 -0.49
N THR A 82 -11.87 -8.21 0.78
CA THR A 82 -12.93 -7.57 1.57
C THR A 82 -12.31 -6.41 2.32
N PHE A 83 -12.71 -5.17 2.01
CA PHE A 83 -12.23 -3.99 2.72
C PHE A 83 -12.44 -4.11 4.23
N ASP A 84 -11.39 -3.80 5.00
CA ASP A 84 -11.47 -3.73 6.44
C ASP A 84 -11.81 -2.30 6.90
N VAL A 85 -13.05 -2.11 7.36
CA VAL A 85 -13.56 -0.82 7.83
C VAL A 85 -12.77 -0.22 9.01
N ASN A 86 -12.06 -1.06 9.78
CA ASN A 86 -11.22 -0.61 10.89
C ASN A 86 -9.80 -0.23 10.46
N SER A 87 -9.40 -0.51 9.22
CA SER A 87 -8.05 -0.26 8.71
C SER A 87 -7.65 1.20 8.44
N PRO A 88 -8.56 2.15 8.11
CA PRO A 88 -8.17 3.51 7.73
C PRO A 88 -7.28 4.22 8.77
N ARG A 89 -6.06 4.58 8.38
CA ARG A 89 -5.12 5.37 9.19
C ARG A 89 -4.51 6.47 8.36
N VAL A 90 -4.67 7.71 8.79
CA VAL A 90 -3.93 8.84 8.26
C VAL A 90 -2.59 8.92 8.97
N VAL A 91 -1.51 8.81 8.21
CA VAL A 91 -0.12 8.86 8.65
C VAL A 91 0.55 10.07 8.03
N ARG A 92 1.34 10.78 8.84
CA ARG A 92 2.11 11.97 8.45
C ARG A 92 3.29 11.57 7.57
N SER A 93 3.85 12.54 6.85
CA SER A 93 5.11 12.35 6.10
C SER A 93 6.31 12.01 6.98
N THR A 94 6.19 12.11 8.31
CA THR A 94 7.22 11.71 9.27
C THR A 94 7.12 10.23 9.66
N GLY A 95 6.10 9.50 9.21
CA GLY A 95 5.79 8.13 9.64
C GLY A 95 4.94 8.03 10.91
N ALA A 96 4.68 9.15 11.60
CA ALA A 96 3.80 9.18 12.77
C ALA A 96 2.32 9.21 12.38
N LEU A 97 1.43 8.60 13.18
CA LEU A 97 -0.01 8.76 13.03
C LEU A 97 -0.44 10.22 13.19
N SER A 98 -1.43 10.64 12.39
CA SER A 98 -2.14 11.89 12.65
C SER A 98 -2.93 11.77 13.96
N THR A 99 -2.80 12.75 14.85
CA THR A 99 -3.33 12.63 16.22
C THR A 99 -4.84 12.86 16.32
N ILE A 100 -5.42 13.53 15.32
CA ILE A 100 -6.87 13.77 15.24
C ILE A 100 -7.27 13.42 13.81
N GLN A 101 -7.99 12.31 13.68
CA GLN A 101 -8.39 11.76 12.40
C GLN A 101 -9.67 10.93 12.55
N GLN A 102 -10.40 10.79 11.46
CA GLN A 102 -11.57 9.93 11.38
C GLN A 102 -11.80 9.46 9.95
N PHE A 103 -12.48 8.32 9.83
CA PHE A 103 -13.10 7.84 8.60
C PHE A 103 -14.59 7.60 8.87
N THR A 104 -15.46 8.25 8.11
CA THR A 104 -16.91 8.11 8.21
C THR A 104 -17.44 7.40 6.97
N ASP A 105 -17.93 6.17 7.16
CA ASP A 105 -18.46 5.27 6.11
C ASP A 105 -19.89 5.63 5.65
N THR A 106 -20.55 6.52 6.37
CA THR A 106 -21.96 6.93 6.13
C THR A 106 -22.06 8.28 5.42
N VAL A 107 -20.93 8.89 5.07
CA VAL A 107 -20.86 10.20 4.40
C VAL A 107 -19.89 10.09 3.23
N TYR A 108 -20.34 10.45 2.03
CA TYR A 108 -19.51 10.47 0.84
C TYR A 108 -19.93 11.61 -0.09
N ALA A 109 -18.97 12.36 -0.60
CA ALA A 109 -19.18 13.46 -1.54
C ALA A 109 -20.20 14.51 -1.04
N GLY A 110 -20.23 14.74 0.28
CA GLY A 110 -21.12 15.71 0.92
C GLY A 110 -22.58 15.29 1.06
N ALA A 111 -22.89 13.99 0.95
CA ALA A 111 -24.22 13.44 1.14
C ALA A 111 -24.19 12.18 2.04
N THR A 112 -25.37 11.76 2.53
CA THR A 112 -25.53 10.46 3.18
C THR A 112 -25.18 9.33 2.22
N ASP A 113 -24.35 8.41 2.70
CA ASP A 113 -23.90 7.23 2.00
C ASP A 113 -24.35 5.95 2.71
N ALA A 114 -24.44 4.86 1.95
CA ALA A 114 -24.79 3.56 2.49
C ALA A 114 -23.59 2.93 3.21
N ALA A 115 -23.74 2.62 4.49
CA ALA A 115 -22.70 1.93 5.26
C ALA A 115 -22.32 0.57 4.64
N GLY A 116 -21.06 0.18 4.79
CA GLY A 116 -20.52 -1.10 4.38
C GLY A 116 -20.24 -1.23 2.88
N ASN A 117 -20.22 -0.12 2.14
CA ASN A 117 -19.96 -0.11 0.69
C ASN A 117 -18.47 0.16 0.34
N ALA A 118 -17.60 0.25 1.35
CA ALA A 118 -16.17 0.58 1.22
C ALA A 118 -15.89 1.97 0.62
N ARG A 119 -16.78 2.92 0.87
CA ARG A 119 -16.63 4.34 0.55
C ARG A 119 -16.84 5.18 1.79
N GLY A 120 -16.36 6.41 1.75
CA GLY A 120 -16.69 7.37 2.78
C GLY A 120 -15.76 8.57 2.77
N GLU A 121 -15.77 9.28 3.89
CA GLU A 121 -15.07 10.54 4.06
C GLU A 121 -14.01 10.43 5.15
N VAL A 122 -12.78 10.80 4.80
CA VAL A 122 -11.67 10.92 5.75
C VAL A 122 -11.51 12.38 6.15
N ARG A 123 -11.45 12.65 7.44
CA ARG A 123 -11.06 13.97 7.97
C ARG A 123 -9.89 13.85 8.94
N PHE A 124 -9.00 14.84 8.93
CA PHE A 124 -7.95 14.96 9.95
C PHE A 124 -7.54 16.42 10.15
N ILE A 125 -6.89 16.72 11.27
CA ILE A 125 -6.34 18.06 11.53
C ILE A 125 -4.91 18.11 11.01
N LEU A 126 -4.60 19.08 10.14
CA LEU A 126 -3.27 19.25 9.56
C LEU A 126 -2.25 19.61 10.65
N GLN A 127 -1.17 18.84 10.78
CA GLN A 127 -0.13 19.05 11.80
C GLN A 127 1.21 19.54 11.22
N ASP A 128 1.39 19.39 9.91
CA ASP A 128 2.62 19.72 9.21
C ASP A 128 2.43 20.97 8.35
N ALA A 129 3.41 21.87 8.39
CA ALA A 129 3.39 23.11 7.61
C ALA A 129 3.98 22.91 6.21
N GLY A 130 3.50 23.68 5.24
CA GLY A 130 3.97 23.65 3.85
C GLY A 130 3.32 22.57 3.00
N ALA A 131 3.79 22.41 1.77
CA ALA A 131 3.30 21.36 0.87
C ALA A 131 3.80 20.00 1.37
N VAL A 132 2.90 19.22 1.95
CA VAL A 132 3.19 17.93 2.58
C VAL A 132 2.21 16.87 2.10
N THR A 133 2.72 15.65 1.91
CA THR A 133 1.91 14.49 1.51
C THR A 133 1.66 13.64 2.74
N TYR A 134 0.40 13.49 3.11
CA TYR A 134 -0.04 12.50 4.09
C TYR A 134 -0.31 11.18 3.37
N TYR A 135 -0.43 10.09 4.12
CA TYR A 135 -0.77 8.79 3.55
C TYR A 135 -1.99 8.22 4.27
N LEU A 136 -3.01 7.85 3.52
CA LEU A 136 -4.12 7.03 4.01
C LEU A 136 -3.73 5.58 3.84
N TYR A 137 -3.39 4.91 4.94
CA TYR A 137 -3.22 3.47 5.00
C TYR A 137 -4.59 2.80 5.16
N PHE A 138 -4.75 1.66 4.51
CA PHE A 138 -5.96 0.84 4.53
C PHE A 138 -5.61 -0.61 4.21
N ASP A 139 -6.54 -1.52 4.44
CA ASP A 139 -6.31 -2.95 4.24
C ASP A 139 -7.58 -3.73 3.92
N ILE A 140 -7.38 -5.01 3.60
CA ILE A 140 -8.43 -6.03 3.47
C ILE A 140 -8.34 -7.01 4.64
N THR A 141 -9.47 -7.66 4.99
CA THR A 141 -9.52 -8.59 6.12
C THR A 141 -8.72 -9.88 5.89
N GLN A 142 -8.46 -10.24 4.62
CA GLN A 142 -7.59 -11.36 4.25
C GLN A 142 -6.14 -11.16 4.73
N ASN A 143 -5.71 -9.91 4.93
CA ASN A 143 -4.40 -9.56 5.46
C ASN A 143 -4.40 -9.45 7.01
N GLY A 144 -5.45 -9.98 7.65
CA GLY A 144 -5.69 -9.89 9.09
C GLY A 144 -6.47 -8.63 9.48
N SER A 145 -7.54 -8.82 10.25
CA SER A 145 -8.39 -7.72 10.73
C SER A 145 -7.62 -6.73 11.59
N LYS A 146 -7.85 -5.45 11.35
CA LYS A 146 -7.24 -4.33 12.06
C LYS A 146 -8.08 -3.95 13.29
N PRO A 147 -7.44 -3.49 14.37
CA PRO A 147 -8.18 -2.92 15.50
C PRO A 147 -8.84 -1.60 15.10
N ALA A 148 -9.85 -1.18 15.86
CA ALA A 148 -10.46 0.13 15.70
C ALA A 148 -9.42 1.26 15.79
N ASN A 149 -9.65 2.37 15.08
CA ASN A 149 -8.73 3.51 15.11
C ASN A 149 -8.65 4.11 16.52
N PRO A 150 -7.47 4.16 17.16
CA PRO A 150 -7.34 4.67 18.53
C PRO A 150 -7.35 6.20 18.59
N GLN A 151 -7.28 6.89 17.46
CA GLN A 151 -7.19 8.35 17.42
C GLN A 151 -8.53 9.01 17.73
N THR A 152 -8.45 10.21 18.31
CA THR A 152 -9.66 10.97 18.63
C THR A 152 -10.29 11.50 17.32
N PRO A 153 -11.58 11.24 17.07
CA PRO A 153 -12.27 11.79 15.91
C PRO A 153 -12.50 13.29 16.03
N ILE A 154 -12.66 13.95 14.89
CA ILE A 154 -13.09 15.35 14.81
C ILE A 154 -14.56 15.45 15.26
N ASN A 155 -15.37 14.48 14.82
CA ASN A 155 -16.75 14.21 15.18
C ASN A 155 -17.69 15.41 15.05
N GLY A 156 -17.50 16.22 14.01
CA GLY A 156 -18.39 17.33 13.67
C GLY A 156 -19.72 16.88 13.07
N ASN A 157 -19.76 15.69 12.48
CA ASN A 157 -20.93 15.01 11.92
C ASN A 157 -21.62 14.06 12.93
N PHE A 158 -21.12 13.97 14.16
CA PHE A 158 -21.73 13.18 15.24
C PHE A 158 -21.88 11.67 14.97
N GLU A 159 -21.17 11.12 13.97
CA GLU A 159 -21.19 9.70 13.61
C GLU A 159 -20.36 8.80 14.56
N PHE A 160 -19.64 9.41 15.51
CA PHE A 160 -18.84 8.68 16.50
C PHE A 160 -19.46 8.78 17.89
N GLY A 161 -20.44 7.90 18.13
CA GLY A 161 -21.05 7.67 19.43
C GLY A 161 -22.35 6.89 19.29
N ALA A 162 -22.78 6.23 20.37
CA ALA A 162 -24.09 5.58 20.38
C ALA A 162 -25.19 6.64 20.57
N THR A 163 -26.41 6.33 20.10
CA THR A 163 -27.61 7.11 20.46
C THR A 163 -27.68 7.29 21.98
N GLY A 164 -27.99 8.50 22.44
CA GLY A 164 -28.01 8.84 23.87
C GLY A 164 -26.68 9.37 24.42
N THR A 165 -25.59 9.32 23.65
CA THR A 165 -24.29 9.89 24.08
C THR A 165 -24.40 11.40 24.26
N ALA A 166 -24.21 11.88 25.49
CA ALA A 166 -24.37 13.30 25.81
C ALA A 166 -23.17 14.15 25.37
N THR A 167 -21.94 13.69 25.65
CA THR A 167 -20.70 14.34 25.19
C THR A 167 -20.09 13.47 24.10
N PRO A 168 -20.24 13.83 22.82
CA PRO A 168 -19.69 13.06 21.71
C PRO A 168 -18.16 12.95 21.82
N THR A 169 -17.58 11.86 21.34
CA THR A 169 -16.13 11.67 21.35
C THR A 169 -15.45 12.84 20.62
N GLY A 170 -14.39 13.39 21.21
CA GLY A 170 -13.69 14.56 20.68
C GLY A 170 -14.32 15.91 21.02
N TRP A 171 -15.48 15.97 21.68
CA TRP A 171 -16.06 17.20 22.21
C TRP A 171 -15.63 17.43 23.66
N ALA A 172 -15.57 18.70 24.08
CA ALA A 172 -14.99 19.07 25.38
C ALA A 172 -15.96 18.81 26.54
N SER A 173 -17.23 19.17 26.38
CA SER A 173 -18.25 18.93 27.40
C SER A 173 -19.65 19.09 26.83
N SER A 174 -20.61 18.45 27.50
CA SER A 174 -22.03 18.72 27.39
C SER A 174 -22.60 18.97 28.79
N SER A 175 -23.59 19.86 28.90
CA SER A 175 -24.25 20.17 30.17
C SER A 175 -25.69 20.59 29.95
N LYS A 176 -26.53 20.31 30.95
CA LYS A 176 -27.92 20.76 31.00
C LYS A 176 -28.30 21.10 32.44
N VAL A 177 -29.05 22.18 32.62
CA VAL A 177 -29.47 22.66 33.95
C VAL A 177 -30.52 21.77 34.59
N ASN A 178 -31.20 20.95 33.78
CA ASN A 178 -32.20 19.98 34.21
C ASN A 178 -32.09 18.72 33.34
N ALA A 179 -32.24 17.54 33.94
CA ALA A 179 -32.09 16.25 33.25
C ALA A 179 -33.14 16.00 32.15
N ALA A 180 -34.31 16.65 32.19
CA ALA A 180 -35.37 16.47 31.22
C ALA A 180 -35.08 17.12 29.84
N PHE A 181 -34.12 18.04 29.76
CA PHE A 181 -33.62 18.55 28.48
C PHE A 181 -32.81 17.49 27.73
N ASP A 182 -32.87 17.57 26.40
CA ASP A 182 -32.06 16.78 25.48
C ASP A 182 -30.70 17.42 25.25
N THR A 183 -29.67 16.58 25.33
CA THR A 183 -28.28 16.85 24.96
C THR A 183 -27.68 15.50 24.58
N GLN A 184 -27.88 15.05 23.34
CA GLN A 184 -27.55 13.66 22.96
C GLN A 184 -27.41 13.45 21.45
N ILE A 185 -26.59 12.47 21.06
CA ILE A 185 -26.60 11.91 19.69
C ILE A 185 -27.92 11.16 19.45
N VAL A 186 -28.51 11.32 18.26
CA VAL A 186 -29.74 10.65 17.81
C VAL A 186 -29.61 10.10 16.39
N ASN A 187 -30.41 9.10 16.03
CA ASN A 187 -30.32 8.31 14.79
C ASN A 187 -31.35 8.69 13.70
N GLY A 188 -31.67 9.97 13.55
CA GLY A 188 -32.43 10.42 12.38
C GLY A 188 -33.94 10.13 12.37
N SER A 189 -34.50 9.48 13.40
CA SER A 189 -35.88 8.99 13.38
C SER A 189 -36.92 10.09 13.55
N ASN A 190 -38.04 10.01 12.81
CA ASN A 190 -39.19 10.90 13.02
C ASN A 190 -39.84 10.64 14.37
N VAL A 191 -40.25 11.70 15.07
CA VAL A 191 -40.83 11.61 16.42
C VAL A 191 -42.15 12.38 16.47
N ALA A 192 -43.16 11.80 17.12
CA ALA A 192 -44.39 12.52 17.44
C ALA A 192 -44.15 13.40 18.68
N VAL A 193 -44.38 14.70 18.55
CA VAL A 193 -44.16 15.70 19.59
C VAL A 193 -45.40 16.57 19.77
N ASN A 194 -45.60 17.07 20.99
CA ASN A 194 -46.62 18.04 21.32
C ASN A 194 -46.01 19.12 22.23
N SER A 195 -46.79 20.15 22.55
CA SER A 195 -46.43 21.21 23.50
C SER A 195 -47.55 21.34 24.54
N ASP A 196 -47.22 21.74 25.77
CA ASP A 196 -48.18 22.04 26.84
C ASP A 196 -48.77 23.46 26.77
N GLY A 197 -48.42 24.22 25.74
CA GLY A 197 -48.89 25.57 25.53
C GLY A 197 -50.34 25.64 25.04
N SER A 198 -51.02 26.73 25.37
CA SER A 198 -52.43 27.01 25.03
C SER A 198 -52.55 28.29 24.20
N PRO A 199 -53.34 28.30 23.10
CA PRO A 199 -54.44 27.39 22.78
C PRO A 199 -54.10 26.27 21.79
N ILE A 200 -52.88 26.21 21.26
CA ILE A 200 -52.49 25.25 20.22
C ILE A 200 -51.57 24.19 20.85
N ASN A 201 -52.19 23.09 21.30
CA ASN A 201 -51.51 21.84 21.65
C ASN A 201 -51.86 20.82 20.58
N ASN A 202 -51.10 20.83 19.48
CA ASN A 202 -51.26 19.87 18.39
C ASN A 202 -50.05 18.95 18.30
N ASN A 203 -50.34 17.65 18.13
CA ASN A 203 -49.31 16.66 17.87
C ASN A 203 -48.74 16.85 16.46
N PHE A 204 -47.43 16.95 16.35
CA PHE A 204 -46.71 17.05 15.09
C PHE A 204 -45.72 15.90 14.95
N ASN A 205 -45.58 15.33 13.75
CA ASN A 205 -44.57 14.33 13.47
C ASN A 205 -43.35 15.03 12.88
N THR A 206 -42.35 15.27 13.72
CA THR A 206 -41.16 16.04 13.34
C THR A 206 -40.14 15.18 12.59
N ASN A 207 -39.51 15.77 11.58
CA ASN A 207 -38.43 15.16 10.81
C ASN A 207 -37.12 15.15 11.61
N GLY A 208 -36.75 13.96 12.09
CA GLY A 208 -35.52 13.76 12.85
C GLY A 208 -34.27 13.55 12.00
N SER A 209 -34.39 13.46 10.67
CA SER A 209 -33.28 13.05 9.79
C SER A 209 -32.08 14.01 9.89
N PRO A 210 -30.85 13.47 9.90
CA PRO A 210 -29.62 14.26 9.95
C PRO A 210 -29.42 15.06 8.66
N ASN A 211 -28.38 15.89 8.60
CA ASN A 211 -28.04 16.65 7.39
C ASN A 211 -27.32 15.74 6.39
N THR A 212 -26.34 14.99 6.88
CA THR A 212 -25.72 13.85 6.18
C THR A 212 -25.54 12.69 7.16
N GLY A 213 -25.05 11.54 6.71
CA GLY A 213 -24.82 10.41 7.62
C GLY A 213 -26.10 9.79 8.17
N LEU A 214 -25.98 9.15 9.34
CA LEU A 214 -27.05 8.46 10.06
C LEU A 214 -27.41 9.13 11.38
N GLN A 215 -26.58 10.04 11.88
CA GLN A 215 -26.66 10.61 13.21
C GLN A 215 -26.61 12.14 13.17
N SER A 216 -27.22 12.77 14.18
CA SER A 216 -27.08 14.20 14.46
C SER A 216 -27.13 14.45 15.95
N TYR A 217 -26.80 15.65 16.39
CA TYR A 217 -26.88 16.03 17.80
C TYR A 217 -28.20 16.74 18.11
N LEU A 218 -28.97 16.19 19.04
CA LEU A 218 -30.18 16.79 19.57
C LEU A 218 -29.87 17.65 20.80
N ILE A 219 -30.37 18.89 20.79
CA ILE A 219 -30.24 19.83 21.90
C ILE A 219 -31.54 20.63 22.13
N GLY A 220 -32.02 20.72 23.37
CA GLY A 220 -33.23 21.47 23.73
C GLY A 220 -34.32 20.61 24.36
N ALA A 221 -35.60 20.87 24.06
CA ALA A 221 -36.75 20.20 24.66
C ALA A 221 -37.59 19.43 23.62
N ARG A 222 -37.09 18.28 23.14
CA ARG A 222 -37.80 17.40 22.17
C ARG A 222 -38.43 16.15 22.81
N THR A 223 -37.79 15.58 23.81
CA THR A 223 -38.32 14.37 24.47
C THR A 223 -39.35 14.73 25.52
N ASN A 224 -39.08 15.77 26.31
CA ASN A 224 -39.96 16.27 27.36
C ASN A 224 -40.29 17.75 27.14
N ASN A 225 -41.37 18.20 27.76
CA ASN A 225 -41.66 19.63 27.87
C ASN A 225 -40.55 20.34 28.64
N GLU A 226 -40.46 21.65 28.45
CA GLU A 226 -39.38 22.40 29.07
C GLU A 226 -39.58 22.39 30.60
N PRO A 227 -38.59 21.91 31.35
CA PRO A 227 -38.76 21.70 32.78
C PRO A 227 -38.60 22.98 33.60
N VAL A 228 -37.85 23.95 33.10
CA VAL A 228 -37.48 25.18 33.82
C VAL A 228 -37.17 26.34 32.88
N ASN A 229 -37.44 27.56 33.34
CA ASN A 229 -36.99 28.79 32.68
C ASN A 229 -35.48 28.93 32.83
N ASN A 230 -34.72 28.92 31.73
CA ASN A 230 -33.29 29.15 31.78
C ASN A 230 -32.74 29.61 30.42
N LYS A 231 -31.93 30.68 30.39
CA LYS A 231 -31.38 31.25 29.15
C LYS A 231 -30.15 30.54 28.59
N ASN A 232 -29.57 29.63 29.37
CA ASN A 232 -28.44 28.77 28.98
C ASN A 232 -28.73 27.34 29.45
N ALA A 233 -29.91 26.83 29.10
CA ALA A 233 -30.46 25.61 29.68
C ALA A 233 -29.67 24.35 29.29
N THR A 234 -29.12 24.33 28.08
CA THR A 234 -28.28 23.27 27.56
C THR A 234 -27.04 23.86 26.90
N GLN A 235 -25.92 23.14 26.92
CA GLN A 235 -24.69 23.54 26.25
C GLN A 235 -23.94 22.31 25.74
N LEU A 236 -23.36 22.44 24.56
CA LEU A 236 -22.37 21.53 23.98
C LEU A 236 -21.15 22.36 23.54
N ASN A 237 -19.95 21.96 23.97
CA ASN A 237 -18.73 22.73 23.76
C ASN A 237 -17.69 21.92 22.95
N LYS A 238 -17.14 22.51 21.89
CA LYS A 238 -15.98 22.02 21.14
C LYS A 238 -14.84 23.01 21.24
N THR A 239 -13.66 22.55 21.63
CA THR A 239 -12.44 23.37 21.56
C THR A 239 -11.73 23.12 20.23
N ILE A 240 -11.37 24.18 19.52
CA ILE A 240 -10.60 24.12 18.28
C ILE A 240 -9.44 25.10 18.34
N THR A 241 -8.37 24.82 17.61
CA THR A 241 -7.31 25.79 17.34
C THR A 241 -7.49 26.31 15.93
N VAL A 242 -7.66 27.62 15.80
CA VAL A 242 -7.84 28.26 14.49
C VAL A 242 -6.46 28.43 13.83
N PRO A 243 -6.31 28.10 12.54
CA PRO A 243 -5.05 28.32 11.84
C PRO A 243 -4.57 29.77 11.96
N ALA A 244 -3.27 29.97 12.19
CA ALA A 244 -2.68 31.30 12.35
C ALA A 244 -2.63 32.08 11.03
N THR A 245 -2.48 31.35 9.92
CA THR A 245 -2.51 31.85 8.56
C THR A 245 -3.64 31.13 7.83
N THR A 246 -4.37 31.82 6.94
CA THR A 246 -5.57 31.28 6.25
C THR A 246 -6.57 30.57 7.19
N PRO A 247 -7.14 31.28 8.18
CA PRO A 247 -8.02 30.69 9.21
C PRO A 247 -9.32 30.09 8.66
N GLY A 248 -9.71 30.41 7.43
CA GLY A 248 -10.91 29.88 6.80
C GLY A 248 -12.18 30.31 7.52
N ASN A 249 -13.20 29.45 7.49
CA ASN A 249 -14.51 29.71 8.07
C ASN A 249 -14.94 28.57 9.01
N LEU A 250 -15.79 28.88 9.97
CA LEU A 250 -16.61 27.94 10.72
C LEU A 250 -17.97 27.81 10.01
N THR A 251 -18.29 26.62 9.56
CA THR A 251 -19.60 26.27 8.98
C THR A 251 -20.41 25.49 10.00
N VAL A 252 -21.62 25.97 10.27
CA VAL A 252 -22.59 25.37 11.18
C VAL A 252 -23.81 24.96 10.37
N ARG A 253 -24.29 23.73 10.57
CA ARG A 253 -25.56 23.28 10.01
C ARG A 253 -26.50 22.87 11.14
N TRP A 254 -27.72 23.40 11.12
CA TRP A 254 -28.70 23.16 12.17
C TRP A 254 -30.13 23.15 11.63
N LYS A 255 -31.02 22.45 12.31
CA LYS A 255 -32.45 22.41 12.04
C LYS A 255 -33.16 22.82 13.33
N ILE A 256 -33.82 23.97 13.32
CA ILE A 256 -34.60 24.47 14.45
C ILE A 256 -36.05 23.99 14.32
N GLN A 257 -36.62 23.52 15.42
CA GLN A 257 -37.96 22.94 15.48
C GLN A 257 -38.61 23.33 16.81
N GLY A 258 -39.90 23.67 16.79
CA GLY A 258 -40.59 24.04 18.02
C GLY A 258 -41.89 24.78 17.83
N TYR A 259 -42.43 25.23 18.95
CA TYR A 259 -43.70 25.96 19.07
C TYR A 259 -43.51 27.37 19.63
N ASP A 260 -42.34 27.70 20.16
CA ASP A 260 -42.09 29.02 20.74
C ASP A 260 -41.39 29.95 19.74
N SER A 261 -41.28 31.22 20.14
CA SER A 261 -40.78 32.30 19.32
C SER A 261 -39.85 33.22 20.08
N ASP A 262 -38.88 33.83 19.41
CA ASP A 262 -38.10 34.94 19.98
C ASP A 262 -37.90 36.03 18.92
N VAL A 263 -37.20 37.10 19.27
CA VAL A 263 -36.94 38.25 18.38
C VAL A 263 -35.46 38.64 18.34
N ASN A 264 -35.07 39.35 17.28
CA ASN A 264 -33.74 39.94 17.20
C ASN A 264 -33.51 40.90 18.38
N GLY A 265 -32.36 40.79 19.03
CA GLY A 265 -32.04 41.53 20.24
C GLY A 265 -32.84 41.11 21.48
N GLY A 266 -33.61 40.01 21.40
CA GLY A 266 -34.36 39.47 22.53
C GLY A 266 -33.43 39.14 23.70
N VAL A 267 -33.69 39.75 24.86
CA VAL A 267 -32.92 39.55 26.10
C VAL A 267 -33.75 38.97 27.24
N SER A 268 -35.07 38.87 27.08
CA SER A 268 -36.00 38.78 28.22
C SER A 268 -36.92 37.56 28.26
N GLY A 269 -37.21 36.84 27.16
CA GLY A 269 -38.53 36.20 27.10
C GLY A 269 -38.64 34.73 26.78
N PHE A 270 -37.97 34.23 25.74
CA PHE A 270 -38.48 33.02 25.08
C PHE A 270 -37.38 32.03 24.68
N ASP A 271 -37.75 30.98 23.96
CA ASP A 271 -36.86 29.95 23.47
C ASP A 271 -35.98 30.41 22.30
N HIS A 272 -34.70 30.07 22.38
CA HIS A 272 -33.77 30.28 21.29
C HIS A 272 -32.61 29.29 21.29
N PHE A 273 -32.02 29.12 20.11
CA PHE A 273 -30.78 28.44 19.84
C PHE A 273 -29.65 29.45 19.62
N LYS A 274 -28.48 29.18 20.18
CA LYS A 274 -27.30 30.03 20.02
C LYS A 274 -26.09 29.22 19.62
N VAL A 275 -25.26 29.83 18.78
CA VAL A 275 -23.89 29.39 18.54
C VAL A 275 -22.97 30.56 18.76
N SER A 276 -21.96 30.34 19.60
CA SER A 276 -20.98 31.36 19.97
C SER A 276 -19.56 30.84 19.83
N ILE A 277 -18.64 31.72 19.45
CA ILE A 277 -17.20 31.50 19.50
C ILE A 277 -16.67 32.23 20.74
N ILE A 278 -16.01 31.49 21.62
CA ILE A 278 -15.49 32.00 22.89
C ILE A 278 -13.97 31.91 22.88
N THR A 279 -13.29 33.05 23.00
CA THR A 279 -11.82 33.09 23.06
C THR A 279 -11.29 32.63 24.42
N GLY A 280 -9.99 32.31 24.52
CA GLY A 280 -9.36 31.96 25.80
C GLY A 280 -9.46 33.05 26.88
N GLY A 281 -9.63 34.32 26.49
CA GLY A 281 -9.89 35.44 27.39
C GLY A 281 -11.36 35.61 27.81
N GLY A 282 -12.26 34.72 27.35
CA GLY A 282 -13.69 34.73 27.69
C GLY A 282 -14.55 35.66 26.83
N VAL A 283 -13.98 36.31 25.81
CA VAL A 283 -14.77 37.14 24.87
C VAL A 283 -15.69 36.24 24.05
N VAL A 284 -16.99 36.52 24.10
CA VAL A 284 -18.04 35.76 23.42
C VAL A 284 -18.48 36.50 22.15
N THR A 285 -18.35 35.84 21.00
CA THR A 285 -18.92 36.31 19.72
C THR A 285 -20.08 35.41 19.34
N GLN A 286 -21.31 35.90 19.47
CA GLN A 286 -22.50 35.16 19.05
C GLN A 286 -22.67 35.28 17.54
N ILE A 287 -22.65 34.14 16.84
CA ILE A 287 -22.73 34.09 15.36
C ILE A 287 -24.13 33.68 14.87
N ILE A 288 -24.88 32.97 15.71
CA ILE A 288 -26.29 32.58 15.56
C ILE A 288 -26.96 32.83 16.91
N GLY A 289 -28.11 33.49 16.91
CA GLY A 289 -28.88 33.79 18.12
C GLY A 289 -29.48 35.20 18.12
N PRO A 290 -30.26 35.56 19.16
CA PRO A 290 -30.94 36.85 19.26
C PRO A 290 -30.00 38.06 19.11
N ALA A 291 -28.81 38.02 19.72
CA ALA A 291 -27.84 39.12 19.67
C ALA A 291 -27.14 39.25 18.32
N ALA A 292 -27.10 38.19 17.50
CA ALA A 292 -26.63 38.25 16.12
C ALA A 292 -27.65 38.94 15.18
N ALA A 293 -28.90 39.08 15.62
CA ALA A 293 -29.96 39.89 14.99
C ALA A 293 -30.19 39.62 13.48
N ASN A 294 -30.26 38.35 13.09
CA ASN A 294 -30.22 37.91 11.69
C ASN A 294 -31.24 36.82 11.33
N TYR A 295 -32.36 36.78 12.07
CA TYR A 295 -33.39 35.73 12.00
C TYR A 295 -33.70 35.20 10.59
N VAL A 296 -34.01 36.06 9.62
CA VAL A 296 -34.44 35.68 8.26
C VAL A 296 -33.43 34.78 7.53
N THR A 297 -32.12 34.98 7.80
CA THR A 297 -31.05 34.22 7.13
C THR A 297 -30.41 33.17 8.03
N ARG A 298 -30.56 33.31 9.36
CA ARG A 298 -29.96 32.44 10.38
C ARG A 298 -30.92 32.30 11.56
N PRO A 299 -32.05 31.60 11.37
CA PRO A 299 -33.06 31.55 12.40
C PRO A 299 -32.53 30.79 13.60
N PHE A 300 -32.77 31.40 14.76
CA PHE A 300 -32.41 30.87 16.06
C PHE A 300 -33.63 30.40 16.85
N THR A 301 -34.81 30.43 16.24
CA THR A 301 -36.08 30.05 16.85
C THR A 301 -37.05 29.63 15.74
N SER A 302 -38.04 28.79 16.06
CA SER A 302 -39.01 28.21 15.13
C SER A 302 -40.07 29.20 14.66
N ALA A 303 -40.28 30.28 15.41
CA ALA A 303 -41.22 31.34 15.10
C ALA A 303 -40.63 32.70 15.51
N TYR A 304 -40.99 33.77 14.81
CA TYR A 304 -40.58 35.11 15.22
C TYR A 304 -41.70 35.79 16.01
N GLY A 305 -41.36 36.59 17.02
CA GLY A 305 -42.33 37.40 17.75
C GLY A 305 -42.23 37.31 19.26
N THR A 306 -43.01 38.14 19.96
CA THR A 306 -43.10 38.16 21.43
C THR A 306 -44.54 38.03 21.92
N SER A 307 -45.45 37.66 21.03
CA SER A 307 -46.88 37.54 21.29
C SER A 307 -47.37 36.26 20.65
N GLN A 308 -48.52 35.79 21.12
CA GLN A 308 -49.17 34.62 20.54
C GLN A 308 -49.52 34.89 19.07
N ILE A 309 -49.29 33.89 18.23
CA ILE A 309 -49.62 33.95 16.80
C ILE A 309 -51.12 34.25 16.59
N THR A 310 -51.44 35.07 15.59
CA THR A 310 -52.80 35.34 15.14
C THR A 310 -52.92 35.08 13.64
N ALA A 311 -54.09 35.36 13.05
CA ALA A 311 -54.29 35.22 11.61
C ALA A 311 -53.25 35.98 10.79
N THR A 312 -52.93 37.23 11.18
CA THR A 312 -52.10 38.16 10.39
C THR A 312 -50.87 38.64 11.16
N THR A 313 -50.45 37.90 12.19
CA THR A 313 -49.27 38.29 12.98
C THR A 313 -48.57 37.03 13.46
N TYR A 314 -47.30 36.91 13.10
CA TYR A 314 -46.40 35.86 13.57
C TYR A 314 -46.23 35.87 15.10
N GLY A 315 -45.87 34.73 15.65
CA GLY A 315 -45.70 34.56 17.09
C GLY A 315 -45.55 33.10 17.52
N TYR A 316 -45.43 32.89 18.82
CA TYR A 316 -45.42 31.54 19.41
C TYR A 316 -46.81 30.89 19.37
N GLY A 317 -46.84 29.57 19.49
CA GLY A 317 -48.03 28.74 19.61
C GLY A 317 -48.21 27.76 18.46
N ALA A 318 -47.76 28.10 17.27
CA ALA A 318 -47.81 27.20 16.12
C ALA A 318 -46.47 26.50 15.90
N TYR A 319 -46.53 25.23 15.47
CA TYR A 319 -45.32 24.49 15.12
C TYR A 319 -44.64 25.10 13.88
N ASN A 320 -43.39 25.54 14.01
CA ASN A 320 -42.57 26.10 12.92
C ASN A 320 -43.36 27.08 12.02
N SER A 321 -43.98 28.10 12.61
CA SER A 321 -44.68 29.16 11.88
C SER A 321 -43.73 30.18 11.25
N TRP A 322 -42.46 30.19 11.62
CA TRP A 322 -41.46 31.13 11.12
C TRP A 322 -41.89 32.59 11.32
N ASP A 323 -41.81 33.43 10.28
CA ASP A 323 -42.29 34.80 10.23
C ASP A 323 -43.71 34.92 9.65
N MET A 324 -44.56 33.90 9.82
CA MET A 324 -45.94 33.89 9.31
C MET A 324 -46.98 33.92 10.42
N GLY A 325 -48.11 34.57 10.15
CA GLY A 325 -49.37 34.33 10.85
C GLY A 325 -50.00 32.98 10.47
N THR A 326 -51.17 32.66 11.03
CA THR A 326 -51.89 31.43 10.63
C THR A 326 -52.50 31.51 9.23
N ASP A 327 -52.44 32.67 8.56
CA ASP A 327 -52.72 32.84 7.14
C ASP A 327 -51.60 32.33 6.21
N THR A 328 -50.46 31.91 6.78
CA THR A 328 -49.31 31.34 6.07
C THR A 328 -48.59 32.31 5.12
N ILE A 329 -48.70 33.62 5.38
CA ILE A 329 -48.02 34.67 4.61
C ILE A 329 -46.77 35.14 5.35
N HIS A 330 -45.63 35.21 4.66
CA HIS A 330 -44.37 35.71 5.22
C HIS A 330 -44.37 37.23 5.40
N ASP A 331 -44.04 37.71 6.60
CA ASP A 331 -43.99 39.15 6.93
C ASP A 331 -42.56 39.72 7.02
N LEU A 332 -41.54 38.88 7.20
CA LEU A 332 -40.13 39.29 7.34
C LEU A 332 -39.25 38.88 6.16
N GLY A 333 -39.86 38.27 5.13
CA GLY A 333 -39.18 37.91 3.88
C GLY A 333 -38.46 36.56 3.92
N MET A 334 -38.83 35.67 4.83
CA MET A 334 -38.43 34.27 4.68
C MET A 334 -39.13 33.63 3.47
N THR A 335 -38.65 32.45 3.08
CA THR A 335 -39.19 31.67 1.97
C THR A 335 -39.46 30.22 2.37
N VAL A 336 -39.48 29.94 3.68
CA VAL A 336 -39.61 28.59 4.20
C VAL A 336 -41.08 28.25 4.41
N PRO A 337 -41.58 27.11 3.91
CA PRO A 337 -42.98 26.75 4.08
C PRO A 337 -43.43 26.70 5.53
N TYR A 338 -44.71 26.97 5.77
CA TYR A 338 -45.34 26.80 7.07
C TYR A 338 -45.17 25.36 7.56
N THR A 339 -44.78 25.17 8.83
CA THR A 339 -44.33 23.88 9.41
C THR A 339 -43.09 23.24 8.78
N GLY A 340 -42.41 23.93 7.86
CA GLY A 340 -41.21 23.44 7.20
C GLY A 340 -40.10 23.11 8.22
N GLU A 341 -39.25 22.14 7.88
CA GLU A 341 -38.15 21.69 8.76
C GLU A 341 -36.80 21.66 7.99
N PRO A 342 -36.35 22.78 7.38
CA PRO A 342 -35.13 22.80 6.59
C PRO A 342 -33.88 22.73 7.47
N TRP A 343 -32.81 22.18 6.90
CA TRP A 343 -31.46 22.39 7.42
C TRP A 343 -30.95 23.76 6.98
N TRP A 344 -30.55 24.57 7.96
CA TRP A 344 -29.90 25.86 7.76
C TRP A 344 -28.39 25.66 7.71
N THR A 345 -27.71 26.43 6.88
CA THR A 345 -26.24 26.45 6.81
C THR A 345 -25.76 27.87 6.93
N TYR A 346 -24.78 28.10 7.78
CA TYR A 346 -24.10 29.38 7.87
C TYR A 346 -22.60 29.22 8.01
N SER A 347 -21.84 30.03 7.27
CA SER A 347 -20.38 30.08 7.32
C SER A 347 -19.91 31.43 7.86
N HIS A 348 -19.19 31.41 8.98
CA HIS A 348 -18.63 32.58 9.63
C HIS A 348 -17.11 32.62 9.46
N SER A 349 -16.56 33.78 9.10
CA SER A 349 -15.11 33.97 8.97
C SER A 349 -14.39 33.82 10.30
N LEU A 350 -13.33 33.02 10.31
CA LEU A 350 -12.46 32.83 11.48
C LEU A 350 -11.29 33.83 11.52
N ALA A 351 -11.26 34.82 10.62
CA ALA A 351 -10.16 35.78 10.53
C ALA A 351 -9.83 36.50 11.85
N ALA A 352 -10.86 36.89 12.62
CA ALA A 352 -10.69 37.56 13.91
C ALA A 352 -10.10 36.65 15.01
N PHE A 353 -10.09 35.34 14.78
CA PHE A 353 -9.67 34.31 15.73
C PHE A 353 -8.37 33.61 15.30
N ALA A 354 -7.72 34.09 14.24
CA ALA A 354 -6.53 33.47 13.66
C ALA A 354 -5.45 33.20 14.74
N GLY A 355 -4.98 31.95 14.81
CA GLY A 355 -3.93 31.51 15.73
C GLY A 355 -4.39 31.33 17.18
N GLN A 356 -5.68 31.54 17.48
CA GLN A 356 -6.23 31.35 18.82
C GLN A 356 -6.84 29.96 18.97
N THR A 357 -6.77 29.45 20.20
CA THR A 357 -7.65 28.36 20.64
C THR A 357 -8.96 28.96 21.12
N VAL A 358 -10.07 28.50 20.55
CA VAL A 358 -11.43 28.98 20.83
C VAL A 358 -12.36 27.83 21.17
N THR A 359 -13.41 28.13 21.94
CA THR A 359 -14.51 27.20 22.19
C THR A 359 -15.70 27.59 21.34
N ILE A 360 -16.15 26.67 20.50
CA ILE A 360 -17.46 26.74 19.86
C ILE A 360 -18.47 26.22 20.89
N ARG A 361 -19.39 27.09 21.32
CA ARG A 361 -20.48 26.74 22.21
C ARG A 361 -21.79 26.74 21.43
N ILE A 362 -22.47 25.61 21.45
CA ILE A 362 -23.84 25.44 20.97
C ILE A 362 -24.73 25.35 22.21
N GLU A 363 -25.78 26.16 22.30
CA GLU A 363 -26.61 26.22 23.50
C GLU A 363 -28.05 26.61 23.17
N THR A 364 -28.98 26.28 24.07
CA THR A 364 -30.38 26.72 23.95
C THR A 364 -30.86 27.41 25.23
N GLY A 365 -31.61 28.49 25.08
CA GLY A 365 -32.40 29.11 26.13
C GLY A 365 -33.86 28.69 26.02
N HIS A 366 -34.55 28.56 27.15
CA HIS A 366 -35.93 28.06 27.24
C HIS A 366 -36.79 28.86 28.22
N VAL A 367 -38.08 28.97 27.93
CA VAL A 367 -39.13 29.42 28.86
C VAL A 367 -40.34 28.52 28.77
N THR A 368 -40.63 27.87 29.90
CA THR A 368 -41.69 26.87 30.04
C THR A 368 -42.97 27.29 29.35
N LEU A 369 -43.51 26.40 28.51
CA LEU A 369 -44.90 26.24 28.02
C LEU A 369 -44.89 25.87 26.53
N TYR A 370 -43.94 26.37 25.76
CA TYR A 370 -43.86 26.13 24.33
C TYR A 370 -42.47 25.63 23.99
N ARG A 371 -42.40 24.39 23.50
CA ARG A 371 -41.11 23.71 23.43
C ARG A 371 -40.39 24.02 22.15
N SER A 372 -39.08 24.19 22.26
CA SER A 372 -38.19 24.26 21.10
C SER A 372 -36.99 23.33 21.23
N TRP A 373 -36.38 22.95 20.13
CA TRP A 373 -35.13 22.19 20.08
C TRP A 373 -34.43 22.40 18.74
N ALA A 374 -33.17 21.98 18.69
CA ALA A 374 -32.42 21.93 17.45
C ALA A 374 -31.79 20.56 17.24
N LEU A 375 -31.70 20.15 15.98
CA LEU A 375 -30.70 19.20 15.53
C LEU A 375 -29.50 19.97 14.99
N VAL A 376 -28.31 19.50 15.31
CA VAL A 376 -27.05 20.06 14.83
C VAL A 376 -26.25 18.95 14.18
N ASP A 377 -25.67 19.27 13.03
CA ASP A 377 -24.91 18.30 12.25
C ASP A 377 -23.81 19.00 11.43
N ASP A 378 -22.86 18.22 10.94
CA ASP A 378 -21.80 18.65 10.03
C ASP A 378 -21.11 19.97 10.43
N ILE A 379 -20.70 20.08 11.69
CA ILE A 379 -19.89 21.20 12.16
C ILE A 379 -18.48 21.08 11.57
N GLU A 380 -18.07 22.11 10.83
CA GLU A 380 -16.84 22.13 10.03
C GLU A 380 -16.08 23.43 10.28
N TRP A 381 -14.76 23.40 10.44
CA TRP A 381 -13.94 24.61 10.57
C TRP A 381 -12.69 24.51 9.72
N SER A 382 -12.28 25.64 9.13
CA SER A 382 -11.02 25.76 8.38
C SER A 382 -10.81 24.61 7.38
N VAL A 383 -11.87 24.25 6.65
CA VAL A 383 -11.86 23.05 5.80
C VAL A 383 -10.98 23.25 4.57
N VAL A 384 -10.16 22.26 4.29
CA VAL A 384 -9.36 22.14 3.07
C VAL A 384 -9.67 20.81 2.40
N ASN A 385 -10.17 20.87 1.17
CA ASN A 385 -10.40 19.66 0.37
C ASN A 385 -9.07 19.17 -0.21
N ALA A 386 -8.70 17.92 0.07
CA ALA A 386 -7.53 17.25 -0.47
C ALA A 386 -7.94 16.26 -1.58
N THR A 387 -6.94 15.80 -2.33
CA THR A 387 -7.12 14.79 -3.38
C THR A 387 -6.26 13.57 -3.10
N LEU A 388 -6.71 12.38 -3.52
CA LEU A 388 -5.90 11.18 -3.45
C LEU A 388 -4.94 11.07 -4.64
N GLY A 389 -3.74 10.55 -4.39
CA GLY A 389 -2.76 10.20 -5.40
C GLY A 389 -2.95 8.77 -5.92
N THR A 390 -1.91 8.21 -6.53
CA THR A 390 -1.90 6.81 -6.98
C THR A 390 -1.73 5.88 -5.77
N PRO A 391 -2.59 4.86 -5.60
CA PRO A 391 -2.44 3.90 -4.52
C PRO A 391 -1.14 3.09 -4.65
N GLN A 392 -0.60 2.70 -3.52
CA GLN A 392 0.68 2.05 -3.34
C GLN A 392 0.48 0.84 -2.43
N ALA A 393 1.34 -0.16 -2.61
CA ALA A 393 1.42 -1.29 -1.71
C ALA A 393 2.80 -1.41 -1.05
N PHE A 394 2.87 -2.31 -0.07
CA PHE A 394 4.13 -2.72 0.53
C PHE A 394 5.07 -3.28 -0.55
N GLY A 395 6.35 -3.23 -0.24
CA GLY A 395 7.41 -3.69 -1.12
C GLY A 395 8.36 -4.63 -0.41
N ILE A 396 9.20 -5.30 -1.19
CA ILE A 396 10.22 -6.23 -0.75
C ILE A 396 11.57 -5.84 -1.37
N ASN A 397 12.68 -6.28 -0.79
CA ASN A 397 14.03 -6.03 -1.30
C ASN A 397 14.97 -7.20 -0.99
N ILE A 398 15.56 -7.78 -2.03
CA ILE A 398 16.59 -8.81 -1.98
C ILE A 398 17.88 -8.15 -1.48
N THR A 399 18.26 -8.47 -0.24
CA THR A 399 19.50 -7.98 0.36
C THR A 399 20.66 -8.94 0.12
N LEU A 400 20.37 -10.22 -0.11
CA LEU A 400 21.32 -11.25 -0.54
C LEU A 400 20.66 -12.18 -1.56
N PRO A 401 21.37 -12.64 -2.60
CA PRO A 401 22.76 -12.33 -2.92
C PRO A 401 22.96 -10.91 -3.46
N ALA A 402 24.20 -10.44 -3.49
CA ALA A 402 24.51 -9.16 -4.15
C ALA A 402 24.38 -9.26 -5.69
N ALA A 403 24.05 -8.14 -6.32
CA ALA A 403 23.90 -8.08 -7.78
C ALA A 403 25.22 -8.35 -8.50
N GLY A 404 25.14 -9.05 -9.64
CA GLY A 404 26.29 -9.42 -10.45
C GLY A 404 27.06 -10.65 -9.93
N GLY A 405 26.56 -11.34 -8.90
CA GLY A 405 27.11 -12.59 -8.42
C GLY A 405 27.26 -13.63 -9.55
N THR A 406 28.26 -14.51 -9.46
CA THR A 406 28.52 -15.55 -10.45
C THR A 406 28.35 -16.92 -9.80
N TYR A 407 27.56 -17.78 -10.44
CA TYR A 407 27.18 -19.09 -9.91
C TYR A 407 27.38 -20.19 -10.95
N VAL A 408 27.45 -21.43 -10.49
CA VAL A 408 27.47 -22.62 -11.36
C VAL A 408 26.13 -23.37 -11.29
N PRO A 409 25.74 -24.11 -12.33
CA PRO A 409 24.57 -24.99 -12.26
C PRO A 409 24.67 -25.97 -11.10
N GLY A 410 23.58 -26.14 -10.36
CA GLY A 410 23.50 -26.96 -9.15
C GLY A 410 23.99 -26.27 -7.88
N GLN A 411 24.52 -25.04 -7.96
CA GLN A 411 24.93 -24.28 -6.78
C GLN A 411 23.71 -23.66 -6.07
N ALA A 412 23.64 -23.86 -4.76
CA ALA A 412 22.71 -23.15 -3.89
C ALA A 412 23.09 -21.66 -3.77
N VAL A 413 22.08 -20.80 -3.86
CA VAL A 413 22.13 -19.35 -3.79
C VAL A 413 21.41 -18.92 -2.52
N SER A 414 22.19 -18.67 -1.47
CA SER A 414 21.65 -18.10 -0.22
C SER A 414 20.92 -16.81 -0.53
N THR A 415 19.65 -16.74 -0.15
CA THR A 415 18.78 -15.62 -0.49
C THR A 415 18.16 -15.04 0.77
N THR A 416 18.20 -13.73 0.90
CA THR A 416 17.61 -12.96 2.00
C THR A 416 16.84 -11.79 1.43
N VAL A 417 15.62 -11.59 1.90
CA VAL A 417 14.72 -10.55 1.44
C VAL A 417 14.10 -9.85 2.64
N GLN A 418 14.17 -8.52 2.65
CA GLN A 418 13.53 -7.68 3.64
C GLN A 418 12.17 -7.18 3.09
N VAL A 419 11.17 -7.02 3.95
CA VAL A 419 9.82 -6.57 3.58
C VAL A 419 9.39 -5.31 4.36
N ASN A 420 8.41 -4.55 3.86
CA ASN A 420 7.79 -3.42 4.59
C ASN A 420 6.51 -3.78 5.35
N ALA A 421 5.88 -4.89 4.97
CA ALA A 421 4.72 -5.47 5.63
C ALA A 421 4.83 -7.00 5.48
N ASN A 422 4.30 -7.75 6.44
CA ASN A 422 4.34 -9.20 6.42
C ASN A 422 3.61 -9.78 5.19
N PRO A 423 4.26 -10.58 4.33
CA PRO A 423 3.55 -11.38 3.34
C PRO A 423 2.55 -12.34 4.00
N THR A 424 1.27 -12.19 3.68
CA THR A 424 0.15 -12.85 4.38
C THR A 424 -0.56 -13.95 3.57
N ALA A 425 -0.09 -14.26 2.35
CA ALA A 425 -0.71 -15.32 1.55
C ALA A 425 -0.70 -16.68 2.30
N ALA A 426 -1.82 -17.39 2.26
CA ALA A 426 -1.96 -18.67 2.97
C ALA A 426 -1.00 -19.77 2.47
N VAL A 427 -0.54 -19.67 1.23
CA VAL A 427 0.38 -20.63 0.60
C VAL A 427 1.57 -19.89 0.03
N ASP A 428 2.74 -20.28 0.51
CA ASP A 428 4.06 -19.82 0.07
C ASP A 428 4.13 -18.29 -0.01
N PRO A 429 3.90 -17.57 1.10
CA PRO A 429 3.79 -16.11 1.11
C PRO A 429 5.05 -15.42 0.62
N MET A 430 6.20 -16.08 0.74
CA MET A 430 7.47 -15.61 0.21
C MET A 430 8.14 -16.68 -0.63
N THR A 431 8.35 -16.40 -1.92
CA THR A 431 9.03 -17.32 -2.84
C THR A 431 10.05 -16.62 -3.71
N VAL A 432 10.97 -17.40 -4.26
CA VAL A 432 11.89 -16.96 -5.30
C VAL A 432 11.95 -17.95 -6.46
N ALA A 433 12.25 -17.45 -7.65
CA ALA A 433 12.45 -18.28 -8.83
C ALA A 433 13.54 -17.70 -9.75
N PHE A 434 14.08 -18.57 -10.59
CA PHE A 434 15.13 -18.22 -11.55
C PHE A 434 14.56 -18.04 -12.94
N PHE A 435 15.08 -17.07 -13.68
CA PHE A 435 14.71 -16.80 -15.06
C PHE A 435 15.95 -16.60 -15.92
N THR A 436 15.84 -16.98 -17.20
CA THR A 436 16.80 -16.62 -18.24
C THR A 436 16.84 -15.10 -18.44
N PRO A 437 17.87 -14.56 -19.13
CA PRO A 437 17.92 -13.14 -19.49
C PRO A 437 16.73 -12.66 -20.34
N ALA A 438 16.04 -13.59 -21.02
CA ALA A 438 14.82 -13.31 -21.78
C ALA A 438 13.54 -13.33 -20.93
N GLY A 439 13.64 -13.54 -19.61
CA GLY A 439 12.50 -13.59 -18.70
C GLY A 439 11.73 -14.92 -18.70
N VAL A 440 12.30 -15.99 -19.25
CA VAL A 440 11.70 -17.34 -19.23
C VAL A 440 12.11 -18.06 -17.95
N ALA A 441 11.14 -18.58 -17.19
CA ALA A 441 11.38 -19.31 -15.96
C ALA A 441 12.23 -20.57 -16.20
N ILE A 442 13.16 -20.85 -15.28
CA ILE A 442 14.01 -22.04 -15.29
C ILE A 442 13.97 -22.69 -13.91
N GLY A 443 13.72 -24.00 -13.88
CA GLY A 443 13.56 -24.74 -12.62
C GLY A 443 12.22 -24.46 -11.92
N GLY A 444 12.17 -24.72 -10.61
CA GLY A 444 11.00 -24.52 -9.77
C GLY A 444 11.11 -23.27 -8.88
N THR A 445 10.05 -23.04 -8.09
CA THR A 445 10.01 -21.99 -7.06
C THR A 445 10.55 -22.51 -5.74
N PHE A 446 11.25 -21.67 -5.01
CA PHE A 446 11.80 -21.96 -3.68
C PHE A 446 11.13 -21.06 -2.64
N LYS A 447 10.92 -21.59 -1.44
CA LYS A 447 10.33 -20.84 -0.32
C LYS A 447 11.43 -20.13 0.47
N LEU A 448 11.09 -18.94 0.98
CA LEU A 448 11.87 -18.28 2.03
C LEU A 448 11.11 -18.38 3.35
N PHE A 449 11.84 -18.21 4.46
CA PHE A 449 11.30 -18.38 5.81
C PHE A 449 11.69 -17.21 6.70
N ASN A 450 10.79 -16.83 7.62
CA ASN A 450 11.03 -15.86 8.68
C ASN A 450 10.81 -16.54 10.04
N ASP A 451 11.57 -17.61 10.29
CA ASP A 451 11.34 -18.56 11.38
C ASP A 451 12.52 -18.69 12.35
N GLY A 452 13.60 -17.93 12.12
CA GLY A 452 14.82 -17.99 12.93
C GLY A 452 15.75 -19.17 12.65
N THR A 453 15.53 -19.97 11.59
CA THR A 453 16.34 -21.18 11.33
C THR A 453 16.99 -21.27 9.94
N HIS A 454 16.49 -20.52 8.94
CA HIS A 454 16.91 -20.61 7.53
C HIS A 454 17.95 -19.57 7.08
N GLY A 455 18.79 -19.10 8.00
CA GLY A 455 19.88 -18.16 7.73
C GLY A 455 19.73 -16.80 8.37
N ASP A 456 18.56 -16.54 8.94
CA ASP A 456 18.33 -15.49 9.91
C ASP A 456 17.97 -16.12 11.26
N ALA A 457 18.52 -15.58 12.34
CA ALA A 457 18.35 -16.11 13.70
C ALA A 457 17.16 -15.47 14.44
N THR A 458 16.62 -14.36 13.95
CA THR A 458 15.49 -13.66 14.60
C THR A 458 14.21 -13.98 13.86
N ALA A 459 13.32 -14.76 14.47
CA ALA A 459 12.01 -15.01 13.87
C ALA A 459 11.14 -13.75 13.94
N GLY A 460 10.41 -13.47 12.87
CA GLY A 460 9.41 -12.41 12.83
C GLY A 460 9.99 -11.00 12.91
N ASP A 461 11.08 -10.70 12.18
CA ASP A 461 11.72 -9.38 12.15
C ASP A 461 11.72 -8.70 10.76
N ALA A 462 10.78 -9.10 9.89
CA ALA A 462 10.70 -8.71 8.48
C ALA A 462 11.78 -9.24 7.53
N ILE A 463 12.66 -10.12 7.99
CA ILE A 463 13.67 -10.75 7.14
C ILE A 463 13.24 -12.17 6.79
N TRP A 464 13.18 -12.46 5.49
CA TRP A 464 12.86 -13.77 4.96
C TRP A 464 14.10 -14.35 4.30
N SER A 465 14.53 -15.53 4.72
CA SER A 465 15.79 -16.13 4.26
C SER A 465 15.67 -17.62 3.93
N ASN A 466 16.57 -18.07 3.07
CA ASN A 466 16.93 -19.48 2.92
C ASN A 466 18.40 -19.60 2.49
N ASN A 467 19.25 -20.05 3.40
CA ASN A 467 20.69 -20.21 3.22
C ASN A 467 21.15 -21.68 3.08
N ASN A 468 20.21 -22.62 2.90
CA ASN A 468 20.46 -24.05 2.77
C ASN A 468 20.86 -24.76 4.08
N SER A 469 20.61 -24.14 5.24
CA SER A 469 20.87 -24.75 6.57
C SER A 469 19.99 -25.97 6.86
N VAL A 470 18.80 -26.04 6.26
CA VAL A 470 17.82 -27.12 6.45
C VAL A 470 17.70 -27.95 5.16
N PRO A 471 18.24 -29.18 5.11
CA PRO A 471 18.24 -29.99 3.88
C PRO A 471 16.87 -30.37 3.33
N ALA A 472 15.84 -30.43 4.18
CA ALA A 472 14.47 -30.72 3.77
C ALA A 472 13.83 -29.56 2.99
N ASP A 473 14.34 -28.35 3.19
CA ASP A 473 13.87 -27.09 2.61
C ASP A 473 15.03 -26.42 1.85
N PRO A 474 15.48 -27.01 0.73
CA PRO A 474 16.69 -26.60 0.04
C PRO A 474 16.61 -25.14 -0.40
N ALA A 475 17.75 -24.45 -0.34
CA ALA A 475 17.88 -23.09 -0.82
C ALA A 475 17.63 -22.98 -2.33
N PRO A 476 17.32 -21.76 -2.80
CA PRO A 476 17.27 -21.45 -4.22
C PRO A 476 18.52 -21.96 -4.94
N THR A 477 18.35 -22.92 -5.85
CA THR A 477 19.48 -23.58 -6.52
C THR A 477 19.45 -23.28 -8.00
N VAL A 478 20.59 -22.84 -8.55
CA VAL A 478 20.71 -22.60 -10.00
C VAL A 478 20.39 -23.90 -10.73
N PRO A 479 19.38 -23.95 -11.61
CA PRO A 479 18.99 -25.19 -12.28
C PRO A 479 20.15 -25.82 -13.07
N LEU A 480 20.25 -27.15 -13.06
CA LEU A 480 21.27 -27.88 -13.83
C LEU A 480 21.19 -27.63 -15.35
N SER A 481 20.02 -27.19 -15.84
CA SER A 481 19.82 -26.80 -17.24
C SER A 481 20.34 -25.40 -17.59
N ALA A 482 20.82 -24.63 -16.60
CA ALA A 482 21.39 -23.32 -16.86
C ALA A 482 22.70 -23.43 -17.64
N THR A 483 22.80 -22.67 -18.73
CA THR A 483 24.00 -22.61 -19.57
C THR A 483 24.88 -21.43 -19.19
N ASN A 484 26.10 -21.39 -19.70
CA ASN A 484 26.97 -20.24 -19.55
C ASN A 484 26.30 -18.96 -20.11
N GLY A 485 26.22 -17.90 -19.31
CA GLY A 485 25.61 -16.64 -19.72
C GLY A 485 25.54 -15.61 -18.60
N ASN A 486 25.26 -14.36 -18.98
CA ASN A 486 25.14 -13.23 -18.06
C ASN A 486 23.68 -12.76 -17.94
N ASN A 487 23.38 -12.03 -16.87
CA ASN A 487 22.06 -11.40 -16.62
C ASN A 487 20.91 -12.41 -16.46
N TYR A 488 21.17 -13.58 -15.87
CA TYR A 488 20.10 -14.38 -15.31
C TYR A 488 19.42 -13.59 -14.18
N ILE A 489 18.15 -13.86 -13.94
CA ILE A 489 17.33 -13.11 -12.99
C ILE A 489 16.95 -14.05 -11.85
N LEU A 490 17.25 -13.64 -10.62
CA LEU A 490 16.62 -14.17 -9.42
C LEU A 490 15.50 -13.20 -9.04
N ARG A 491 14.27 -13.69 -8.98
CA ARG A 491 13.09 -12.87 -8.69
C ARG A 491 12.43 -13.35 -7.42
N ALA A 492 12.18 -12.43 -6.50
CA ALA A 492 11.44 -12.66 -5.27
C ALA A 492 10.00 -12.17 -5.39
N TYR A 493 9.09 -12.86 -4.71
CA TYR A 493 7.66 -12.58 -4.66
C TYR A 493 7.19 -12.59 -3.22
N GLY A 494 6.68 -11.45 -2.72
CA GLY A 494 6.10 -11.33 -1.39
C GLY A 494 4.60 -11.15 -1.50
N LYS A 495 3.82 -12.22 -1.33
CA LYS A 495 2.38 -12.24 -1.61
C LYS A 495 1.57 -11.92 -0.36
N ASP A 496 0.58 -11.03 -0.48
CA ASP A 496 -0.43 -10.82 0.57
C ASP A 496 -1.62 -11.79 0.44
N GLY A 497 -2.59 -11.69 1.33
CA GLY A 497 -3.79 -12.52 1.35
C GLY A 497 -4.80 -12.24 0.23
N SER A 498 -4.52 -11.29 -0.68
CA SER A 498 -5.47 -10.90 -1.72
C SER A 498 -5.58 -11.87 -2.90
N SER A 499 -6.64 -11.71 -3.68
CA SER A 499 -6.80 -12.35 -4.98
C SER A 499 -6.52 -11.37 -6.12
N SER A 500 -6.15 -11.88 -7.29
CA SER A 500 -5.82 -11.07 -8.47
C SER A 500 -7.03 -10.88 -9.39
N THR A 501 -7.26 -9.64 -9.83
CA THR A 501 -8.30 -9.29 -10.83
C THR A 501 -7.74 -9.11 -12.24
N ILE A 502 -6.42 -9.27 -12.40
CA ILE A 502 -5.67 -8.95 -13.61
C ILE A 502 -4.95 -10.18 -14.21
N GLY A 503 -5.23 -11.36 -13.68
CA GLY A 503 -4.65 -12.62 -14.15
C GLY A 503 -3.22 -12.93 -13.66
N ALA A 504 -2.66 -12.09 -12.78
CA ALA A 504 -1.42 -12.40 -12.04
C ALA A 504 -1.67 -13.45 -10.92
N GLN A 505 -0.61 -14.01 -10.35
CA GLN A 505 -0.68 -14.82 -9.14
C GLN A 505 -1.40 -14.07 -8.00
N ASN A 506 -2.16 -14.81 -7.20
CA ASN A 506 -2.82 -14.26 -6.01
C ASN A 506 -1.76 -13.68 -5.06
N GLY A 507 -2.11 -12.55 -4.44
CA GLY A 507 -1.26 -11.80 -3.53
C GLY A 507 -0.26 -10.85 -4.20
N LEU A 508 -0.15 -10.83 -5.54
CA LEU A 508 0.68 -9.86 -6.25
C LEU A 508 -0.08 -8.56 -6.52
N ILE A 509 0.56 -7.43 -6.23
CA ILE A 509 -0.10 -6.12 -6.22
C ILE A 509 0.49 -5.24 -7.31
N ARG A 510 -0.38 -4.79 -8.23
CA ARG A 510 0.03 -4.00 -9.39
C ARG A 510 0.67 -2.67 -8.95
N GLY A 511 1.84 -2.42 -9.51
CA GLY A 511 2.59 -1.18 -9.43
C GLY A 511 2.17 -0.17 -10.51
N PRO A 512 2.95 0.91 -10.69
CA PRO A 512 2.62 1.99 -11.63
C PRO A 512 2.89 1.61 -13.11
N GLY A 513 3.36 0.38 -13.37
CA GLY A 513 3.66 -0.11 -14.72
C GLY A 513 2.41 -0.25 -15.61
N ALA A 514 2.58 0.02 -16.91
CA ALA A 514 1.49 0.05 -17.88
C ALA A 514 1.06 -1.36 -18.32
N GLY A 515 -0.15 -1.79 -17.92
CA GLY A 515 -1.01 -2.73 -18.66
C GLY A 515 -0.57 -4.19 -18.85
N ALA A 516 0.68 -4.58 -18.61
CA ALA A 516 1.13 -5.97 -18.75
C ALA A 516 0.80 -6.79 -17.48
N ALA A 517 0.42 -8.06 -17.66
CA ALA A 517 0.33 -9.06 -16.58
C ALA A 517 1.69 -9.70 -16.26
N ALA A 518 2.78 -9.23 -16.88
CA ALA A 518 4.11 -9.78 -16.65
C ALA A 518 4.57 -9.46 -15.23
N GLU A 519 4.69 -10.51 -14.41
CA GLU A 519 5.05 -10.47 -12.99
C GLU A 519 6.54 -10.16 -12.81
N THR A 520 6.84 -8.87 -12.91
CA THR A 520 8.19 -8.31 -12.83
C THR A 520 8.21 -7.14 -11.85
N GLN A 521 9.38 -6.80 -11.33
CA GLN A 521 9.55 -5.65 -10.43
C GLN A 521 9.05 -4.33 -11.05
N ALA A 522 9.15 -4.18 -12.37
CA ALA A 522 8.67 -2.98 -13.06
C ALA A 522 7.13 -2.80 -12.99
N ASN A 523 6.39 -3.90 -12.78
CA ASN A 523 4.94 -3.93 -12.85
C ASN A 523 4.25 -4.19 -11.52
N PHE A 524 4.96 -4.63 -10.49
CA PHE A 524 4.39 -5.04 -9.20
C PHE A 524 5.20 -4.47 -8.03
N TRP A 525 4.49 -4.04 -6.99
CA TRP A 525 5.13 -3.41 -5.82
C TRP A 525 5.90 -4.41 -4.95
N ASN A 526 5.41 -5.64 -4.89
CA ASN A 526 5.88 -6.71 -4.02
C ASN A 526 6.66 -7.80 -4.77
N ILE A 527 7.36 -7.39 -5.83
CA ILE A 527 8.34 -8.17 -6.56
C ILE A 527 9.66 -7.41 -6.55
N ASP A 528 10.75 -8.12 -6.30
CA ASP A 528 12.09 -7.60 -6.48
C ASP A 528 12.92 -8.56 -7.35
N GLU A 529 13.90 -8.02 -8.06
CA GLU A 529 14.72 -8.73 -9.03
C GLU A 529 16.19 -8.37 -8.88
N ILE A 530 17.04 -9.39 -8.93
CA ILE A 530 18.48 -9.20 -8.99
C ILE A 530 19.08 -9.97 -10.15
N LEU A 531 20.10 -9.38 -10.77
CA LEU A 531 20.81 -9.98 -11.90
C LEU A 531 22.04 -10.74 -11.40
N PHE A 532 22.29 -11.91 -11.97
CA PHE A 532 23.47 -12.72 -11.72
C PHE A 532 23.98 -13.39 -13.00
N ASN A 533 25.16 -14.02 -12.95
CA ASN A 533 25.78 -14.71 -14.07
C ASN A 533 25.91 -16.20 -13.77
N VAL A 534 25.82 -17.02 -14.81
CA VAL A 534 26.07 -18.46 -14.75
C VAL A 534 27.33 -18.79 -15.54
N GLN A 535 28.26 -19.50 -14.92
CA GLN A 535 29.46 -20.00 -15.56
C GLN A 535 29.52 -21.52 -15.50
N THR A 536 30.00 -22.13 -16.58
CA THR A 536 30.16 -23.59 -16.71
C THR A 536 31.50 -23.89 -17.39
N ALA A 537 32.03 -25.11 -17.20
CA ALA A 537 32.98 -25.65 -18.15
C ALA A 537 32.29 -25.85 -19.51
N ALA A 538 33.05 -25.75 -20.61
CA ALA A 538 32.53 -25.97 -21.96
C ALA A 538 33.48 -26.89 -22.72
N ILE A 539 33.18 -28.18 -22.70
CA ILE A 539 34.04 -29.21 -23.27
C ILE A 539 33.69 -29.44 -24.74
N THR A 540 34.69 -29.32 -25.60
CA THR A 540 34.62 -29.72 -27.00
C THR A 540 35.56 -30.91 -27.22
N LEU A 541 35.10 -31.94 -27.93
CA LEU A 541 35.89 -33.13 -28.24
C LEU A 541 36.19 -33.19 -29.74
N THR A 542 37.44 -33.44 -30.10
CA THR A 542 37.88 -33.65 -31.49
C THR A 542 38.63 -34.96 -31.60
N LYS A 543 38.22 -35.85 -32.49
CA LYS A 543 38.93 -37.09 -32.81
C LYS A 543 39.57 -37.00 -34.18
N THR A 544 40.86 -37.33 -34.28
CA THR A 544 41.61 -37.38 -35.54
C THR A 544 42.37 -38.70 -35.63
N ASN A 545 42.77 -39.09 -36.85
CA ASN A 545 43.67 -40.21 -37.06
C ASN A 545 44.70 -39.88 -38.15
N THR A 546 45.85 -40.53 -38.07
CA THR A 546 46.91 -40.46 -39.08
C THR A 546 47.44 -41.87 -39.34
N ILE A 547 47.87 -42.14 -40.56
CA ILE A 547 48.45 -43.45 -40.93
C ILE A 547 49.97 -43.36 -40.72
N ILE A 548 50.50 -44.18 -39.80
CA ILE A 548 51.93 -44.20 -39.43
C ILE A 548 52.72 -45.03 -40.42
N SER A 549 52.21 -46.22 -40.76
CA SER A 549 52.86 -47.15 -41.66
C SER A 549 51.87 -48.12 -42.28
N ASP A 550 52.20 -48.69 -43.43
CA ASP A 550 51.51 -49.86 -43.97
C ASP A 550 52.50 -50.97 -44.38
N PRO A 551 52.04 -52.23 -44.55
CA PRO A 551 52.92 -53.36 -44.87
C PRO A 551 53.62 -53.28 -46.23
N VAL A 552 53.13 -52.45 -47.15
CA VAL A 552 53.59 -52.34 -48.54
C VAL A 552 54.52 -51.13 -48.73
N ASN A 553 54.11 -49.95 -48.25
CA ASN A 553 54.81 -48.69 -48.45
C ASN A 553 55.66 -48.26 -47.24
N GLY A 554 55.64 -49.04 -46.15
CA GLY A 554 56.33 -48.71 -44.91
C GLY A 554 55.83 -47.36 -44.37
N THR A 555 56.74 -46.47 -43.96
CA THR A 555 56.42 -45.11 -43.49
C THR A 555 56.32 -44.06 -44.61
N THR A 556 56.58 -44.45 -45.86
CA THR A 556 56.59 -43.50 -47.00
C THR A 556 55.26 -43.57 -47.74
N ASN A 557 54.44 -42.53 -47.67
CA ASN A 557 53.09 -42.49 -48.27
C ASN A 557 52.20 -43.70 -47.89
N PRO A 558 52.04 -43.97 -46.58
CA PRO A 558 51.29 -45.12 -46.13
C PRO A 558 49.79 -45.02 -46.49
N LYS A 559 49.18 -46.16 -46.77
CA LYS A 559 47.78 -46.32 -47.20
C LYS A 559 46.95 -47.01 -46.13
N TYR A 560 45.65 -46.71 -46.13
CA TYR A 560 44.67 -47.35 -45.25
C TYR A 560 44.31 -48.73 -45.80
N ILE A 561 45.18 -49.72 -45.58
CA ILE A 561 45.03 -51.11 -46.03
C ILE A 561 45.17 -52.07 -44.85
N PRO A 562 44.73 -53.34 -44.95
CA PRO A 562 44.95 -54.33 -43.90
C PRO A 562 46.42 -54.41 -43.48
N GLY A 563 46.66 -54.43 -42.17
CA GLY A 563 47.98 -54.34 -41.55
C GLY A 563 48.53 -52.92 -41.38
N ALA A 564 47.85 -51.87 -41.85
CA ALA A 564 48.28 -50.50 -41.64
C ALA A 564 48.14 -50.08 -40.16
N ARG A 565 49.12 -49.33 -39.65
CA ARG A 565 49.16 -48.83 -38.28
C ARG A 565 48.69 -47.38 -38.25
N LEU A 566 47.61 -47.13 -37.53
CA LEU A 566 47.00 -45.82 -37.36
C LEU A 566 47.38 -45.25 -36.00
N ARG A 567 47.63 -43.96 -35.92
CA ARG A 567 47.62 -43.21 -34.65
C ARG A 567 46.35 -42.39 -34.57
N TYR A 568 45.54 -42.68 -33.57
CA TYR A 568 44.39 -41.87 -33.20
C TYR A 568 44.81 -40.80 -32.20
N CYS A 569 44.12 -39.67 -32.22
CA CYS A 569 44.15 -38.68 -31.16
C CYS A 569 42.73 -38.25 -30.82
N ILE A 570 42.39 -38.27 -29.54
CA ILE A 570 41.19 -37.65 -28.99
C ILE A 570 41.64 -36.45 -28.18
N LEU A 571 41.25 -35.25 -28.60
CA LEU A 571 41.52 -33.99 -27.92
C LEU A 571 40.23 -33.47 -27.29
N ALA A 572 40.17 -33.45 -25.96
CA ALA A 572 39.24 -32.63 -25.21
C ALA A 572 39.81 -31.23 -25.04
N SER A 573 38.99 -30.20 -25.21
CA SER A 573 39.36 -28.81 -24.92
C SER A 573 38.27 -28.17 -24.08
N ASN A 574 38.67 -27.50 -23.00
CA ASN A 574 37.77 -26.73 -22.17
C ASN A 574 37.82 -25.26 -22.58
N THR A 575 36.82 -24.84 -23.35
CA THR A 575 36.66 -23.46 -23.82
C THR A 575 35.88 -22.60 -22.83
N GLY A 576 35.38 -23.20 -21.74
CA GLY A 576 34.61 -22.51 -20.71
C GLY A 576 35.49 -21.81 -19.67
N PRO A 577 34.95 -20.81 -18.95
CA PRO A 577 35.68 -20.05 -17.94
C PRO A 577 35.99 -20.84 -16.65
N LEU A 578 35.39 -22.02 -16.46
CA LEU A 578 35.60 -22.86 -15.28
C LEU A 578 36.24 -24.19 -15.64
N ALA A 579 36.97 -24.78 -14.69
CA ALA A 579 37.50 -26.14 -14.84
C ALA A 579 36.35 -27.17 -14.84
N ALA A 580 36.46 -28.20 -15.68
CA ALA A 580 35.60 -29.37 -15.56
C ALA A 580 36.12 -30.28 -14.45
N SER A 581 35.25 -30.69 -13.53
CA SER A 581 35.54 -31.70 -12.52
C SER A 581 35.29 -33.09 -13.10
N THR A 582 36.29 -33.98 -13.04
CA THR A 582 36.26 -35.36 -13.55
C THR A 582 35.80 -35.45 -15.00
N LEU A 583 36.77 -35.49 -15.92
CA LEU A 583 36.51 -35.76 -17.33
C LEU A 583 36.72 -37.25 -17.61
N VAL A 584 35.69 -37.91 -18.14
CA VAL A 584 35.79 -39.28 -18.66
C VAL A 584 35.57 -39.24 -20.17
N MET A 585 36.59 -39.65 -20.93
CA MET A 585 36.53 -39.82 -22.37
C MET A 585 36.48 -41.30 -22.70
N THR A 586 35.55 -41.70 -23.57
CA THR A 586 35.45 -43.07 -24.06
C THR A 586 35.46 -43.10 -25.57
N ASP A 587 36.13 -44.09 -26.14
CA ASP A 587 36.21 -44.29 -27.58
C ASP A 587 36.21 -45.78 -27.92
N THR A 588 35.09 -46.26 -28.46
CA THR A 588 34.96 -47.63 -28.93
C THR A 588 35.60 -47.76 -30.30
N LEU A 589 36.61 -48.64 -30.40
CA LEU A 589 37.30 -48.89 -31.66
C LEU A 589 36.41 -49.65 -32.64
N PRO A 590 36.44 -49.30 -33.94
CA PRO A 590 35.79 -50.10 -34.97
C PRO A 590 36.32 -51.53 -34.98
N VAL A 591 35.44 -52.51 -35.22
CA VAL A 591 35.80 -53.94 -35.35
C VAL A 591 36.80 -54.24 -36.47
N THR A 592 36.98 -53.30 -37.41
CA THR A 592 37.97 -53.36 -38.48
C THR A 592 39.37 -52.93 -38.04
N THR A 593 39.56 -52.62 -36.76
CA THR A 593 40.86 -52.25 -36.19
C THR A 593 41.13 -53.02 -34.91
N THR A 594 42.39 -53.32 -34.65
CA THR A 594 42.86 -53.95 -33.41
C THR A 594 43.80 -53.01 -32.68
N PHE A 595 43.52 -52.71 -31.41
CA PHE A 595 44.37 -51.89 -30.55
C PHE A 595 45.79 -52.46 -30.46
N VAL A 596 46.81 -51.60 -30.53
CA VAL A 596 48.20 -51.98 -30.32
C VAL A 596 48.59 -51.66 -28.87
N THR A 597 48.90 -52.71 -28.10
CA THR A 597 49.28 -52.58 -26.69
C THR A 597 50.59 -51.81 -26.49
N GLY A 598 50.70 -51.11 -25.36
CA GLY A 598 51.78 -50.22 -24.95
C GLY A 598 51.79 -48.86 -25.64
N THR A 599 50.72 -48.49 -26.36
CA THR A 599 50.72 -47.30 -27.24
C THR A 599 49.88 -46.13 -26.75
N ILE A 600 49.13 -46.26 -25.65
CA ILE A 600 48.41 -45.12 -25.12
C ILE A 600 49.41 -44.09 -24.59
N ARG A 601 49.24 -42.84 -25.01
CA ARG A 601 49.99 -41.69 -24.53
C ARG A 601 49.05 -40.54 -24.21
N SER A 602 49.30 -39.82 -23.13
CA SER A 602 48.56 -38.62 -22.76
C SER A 602 49.41 -37.35 -22.88
N GLY A 603 48.74 -36.20 -22.93
CA GLY A 603 49.35 -34.87 -22.89
C GLY A 603 48.35 -33.75 -23.11
N THR A 604 48.80 -32.51 -23.29
CA THR A 604 47.90 -31.34 -23.44
C THR A 604 47.43 -31.09 -24.87
N SER A 605 48.01 -31.77 -25.86
CA SER A 605 47.66 -31.68 -27.28
C SER A 605 48.07 -32.95 -28.01
N CYS A 606 47.50 -33.22 -29.20
CA CYS A 606 47.85 -34.40 -29.98
C CYS A 606 49.36 -34.52 -30.30
N ALA A 607 50.03 -33.38 -30.52
CA ALA A 607 51.47 -33.35 -30.79
C ALA A 607 52.32 -33.47 -29.51
N GLY A 608 51.78 -33.01 -28.37
CA GLY A 608 52.44 -33.04 -27.07
C GLY A 608 52.11 -34.25 -26.22
N ALA A 609 51.35 -35.22 -26.75
CA ALA A 609 51.02 -36.46 -26.04
C ALA A 609 52.25 -37.37 -26.01
N ALA A 610 52.97 -37.36 -24.89
CA ALA A 610 54.25 -38.05 -24.73
C ALA A 610 54.35 -38.85 -23.43
N THR A 611 53.49 -38.58 -22.44
CA THR A 611 53.45 -39.40 -21.22
C THR A 611 52.97 -40.81 -21.59
N VAL A 612 53.66 -41.83 -21.07
CA VAL A 612 53.31 -43.23 -21.29
C VAL A 612 52.23 -43.64 -20.31
N GLU A 613 51.14 -44.20 -20.83
CA GLU A 613 50.07 -44.81 -20.02
C GLU A 613 50.27 -46.34 -19.99
N ASP A 614 49.79 -46.99 -18.94
CA ASP A 614 50.00 -48.43 -18.68
C ASP A 614 48.95 -49.36 -19.34
N ASP A 615 48.07 -48.78 -20.16
CA ASP A 615 46.95 -49.38 -20.86
C ASP A 615 45.92 -50.11 -19.98
N ASN A 616 45.97 -49.97 -18.65
CA ASN A 616 45.12 -50.72 -17.73
C ASN A 616 44.46 -49.82 -16.67
N ASN A 617 43.65 -50.42 -15.79
CA ASN A 617 42.88 -49.70 -14.77
C ASN A 617 43.30 -50.09 -13.34
N ALA A 618 44.56 -50.49 -13.15
CA ALA A 618 45.08 -51.07 -11.92
C ALA A 618 46.46 -50.52 -11.56
N GLY A 619 46.51 -49.65 -10.55
CA GLY A 619 47.75 -49.01 -10.10
C GLY A 619 47.50 -47.59 -9.61
N ALA A 620 48.52 -46.92 -9.09
CA ALA A 620 48.53 -45.47 -9.01
C ALA A 620 49.01 -44.96 -10.39
N ASP A 621 48.36 -43.92 -10.90
CA ASP A 621 48.62 -43.29 -12.20
C ASP A 621 50.12 -42.93 -12.39
N GLU A 622 50.70 -43.34 -13.52
CA GLU A 622 52.11 -43.18 -13.83
C GLU A 622 52.49 -41.72 -14.14
N SER A 623 53.21 -41.08 -13.22
CA SER A 623 53.93 -39.79 -13.39
C SER A 623 53.08 -38.54 -13.67
N ASP A 624 51.84 -38.67 -14.14
CA ASP A 624 50.89 -37.56 -14.30
C ASP A 624 49.46 -37.95 -13.84
N PRO A 625 48.54 -36.97 -13.69
CA PRO A 625 47.20 -37.20 -13.12
C PRO A 625 46.16 -37.79 -14.10
N VAL A 626 46.60 -38.36 -15.23
CA VAL A 626 45.75 -38.99 -16.25
C VAL A 626 45.78 -40.50 -16.05
N GLY A 627 44.62 -41.14 -16.06
CA GLY A 627 44.53 -42.59 -16.18
C GLY A 627 43.93 -42.96 -17.52
N ALA A 628 44.63 -43.76 -18.33
CA ALA A 628 44.10 -44.24 -19.60
C ALA A 628 44.26 -45.76 -19.78
N SER A 629 43.18 -46.41 -20.20
CA SER A 629 43.11 -47.87 -20.31
C SER A 629 42.47 -48.32 -21.62
N TYR A 630 42.74 -49.56 -22.00
CA TYR A 630 42.00 -50.29 -23.03
C TYR A 630 41.27 -51.48 -22.41
N SER A 631 39.95 -51.51 -22.56
CA SER A 631 39.12 -52.62 -22.08
C SER A 631 38.00 -52.94 -23.05
N ALA A 632 37.86 -54.23 -23.40
CA ALA A 632 36.79 -54.76 -24.25
C ALA A 632 36.53 -53.94 -25.54
N GLY A 633 37.59 -53.49 -26.24
CA GLY A 633 37.47 -52.73 -27.49
C GLY A 633 37.28 -51.22 -27.31
N THR A 634 37.33 -50.70 -26.08
CA THR A 634 37.13 -49.27 -25.78
C THR A 634 38.36 -48.69 -25.12
N ILE A 635 38.82 -47.54 -25.63
CA ILE A 635 39.79 -46.67 -24.97
C ILE A 635 39.02 -45.82 -23.96
N ILE A 636 39.48 -45.81 -22.71
CA ILE A 636 38.90 -45.02 -21.63
C ILE A 636 40.00 -44.14 -21.08
N ALA A 637 39.74 -42.84 -20.96
CA ALA A 637 40.66 -41.91 -20.32
C ALA A 637 39.94 -41.07 -19.29
N ILE A 638 40.55 -40.93 -18.11
CA ILE A 638 40.00 -40.28 -16.95
C ILE A 638 40.99 -39.23 -16.48
N LEU A 639 40.49 -38.01 -16.25
CA LEU A 639 41.25 -36.92 -15.66
C LEU A 639 40.44 -36.32 -14.51
N SER A 640 41.09 -36.09 -13.38
CA SER A 640 40.45 -35.53 -12.18
C SER A 640 39.94 -34.09 -12.38
N SER A 641 40.61 -33.26 -13.19
CA SER A 641 40.09 -31.96 -13.62
C SER A 641 40.72 -31.45 -14.92
N LEU A 642 39.92 -30.80 -15.78
CA LEU A 642 40.42 -30.08 -16.95
C LEU A 642 40.26 -28.57 -16.74
N ALA A 643 41.37 -27.86 -16.54
CA ALA A 643 41.38 -26.41 -16.31
C ALA A 643 40.72 -25.60 -17.45
N SER A 644 40.36 -24.35 -17.16
CA SER A 644 39.84 -23.43 -18.19
C SER A 644 40.92 -23.13 -19.24
N ALA A 645 40.52 -23.04 -20.50
CA ALA A 645 41.37 -22.75 -21.64
C ALA A 645 42.54 -23.75 -21.86
N THR A 646 42.42 -24.97 -21.33
CA THR A 646 43.37 -26.06 -21.56
C THR A 646 42.74 -27.20 -22.34
N GLY A 647 43.60 -28.07 -22.87
CA GLY A 647 43.20 -29.31 -23.53
C GLY A 647 43.88 -30.52 -22.90
N MET A 648 43.27 -31.68 -23.12
CA MET A 648 43.83 -32.98 -22.85
C MET A 648 43.69 -33.85 -24.09
N ALA A 649 44.80 -34.44 -24.50
CA ALA A 649 44.86 -35.37 -25.61
C ALA A 649 45.22 -36.76 -25.12
N VAL A 650 44.55 -37.76 -25.67
CA VAL A 650 44.95 -39.16 -25.57
C VAL A 650 45.21 -39.66 -26.97
N THR A 651 46.40 -40.19 -27.19
CA THR A 651 46.80 -40.83 -28.44
C THR A 651 47.01 -42.31 -28.21
N PHE A 652 46.68 -43.11 -29.21
CA PHE A 652 46.86 -44.54 -29.17
C PHE A 652 46.95 -45.07 -30.59
N GLU A 653 47.44 -46.30 -30.74
CA GLU A 653 47.60 -46.90 -32.06
C GLU A 653 46.73 -48.13 -32.24
N ALA A 654 46.28 -48.33 -33.48
CA ALA A 654 45.52 -49.52 -33.87
C ALA A 654 45.99 -50.00 -35.24
N THR A 655 45.92 -51.30 -35.47
CA THR A 655 46.20 -51.95 -36.76
C THR A 655 44.89 -52.20 -37.49
N VAL A 656 44.82 -51.89 -38.78
CA VAL A 656 43.67 -52.26 -39.63
C VAL A 656 43.66 -53.78 -39.84
N ASN A 657 42.52 -54.42 -39.59
CA ASN A 657 42.36 -55.88 -39.68
C ASN A 657 42.31 -56.40 -41.12
#